data_AF-A0A8B4GWJ2-F1
#
_entry.id   AF-A0A8B4GWJ2-F1
#
_cell.length_a   1.000
_cell.length_b   1.000
_cell.length_c   1.000
_cell.angle_alpha   90.00
_cell.angle_beta   90.00
_cell.angle_gamma   90.00
#
_symmetry.space_group_name_H-M   'P 1'
#
loop_
_entity.id
_entity.type
_entity.pdbx_description
1 polymer ?
#
loop_
_entity_poly.entity_id
_entity_poly.type
_entity_poly.pdbx_seq_one_letter_code
_entity_poly.pdbx_strand_id
1 'polypeptide(L)'
;MARRLGSPLLPQKIGALIRGPSLEKTNRISRMKDSDLVQLARPAPRSHHYSDFFIPQQPRITELKLIRYITIICLVSYCGYLVMKSSLIYSCLSTNDSYGGWIMVAMVMFAGSLVLLVIAVMMNKRVLYLLALPGSALAYAQFPMIQIAQLAHYGHSAIGDMLLGDFVGIPACLLMMLFPHWWWFVTMLMTTSMVVTLHDNQLPFWHMSDFDAALYSTLISGPVLFMVYSGIHTSRQTDAAIFQSAQANMTFLRSQSFSELESYFTSRIHDKVLPTLNSAAAGLTPVTDVPRINIMDVTQADTMSVGNFITMLRDSVTESTKITIQAVADLTMPLPFKTAMALIDAVAEASHNSVEHAPQATRELTISWNSTVMNIVFRDSGPGFHIDKVSHNHAGVKITMLKRPQIYNGVSVSLMSAPEQGTRYEITWNVTDTVAAPEGSKEQQNMLLYQVQKLGFDRLFRPWVAAYALAIFTFDVMPYDHRGQWHVLIISMGLVAGALWSLTDRSQLRLPWRNTIILIVCVSALMTIGQFSHYPQPPQLQRYGWFVSYSVVLAMYLALRLRPGVAWAMWVGFAVITYVAESWLRLDLLASASSIIACIPLLIPATIVPLQLNWVVKSLPTLQRVDSNEYLEPDLQRYTSEMTKWLHSLLQLVDDPMVAKLMELRLRDAIRSPLLDVPELTAAVWRARAAGSRVTLIDDRSPTCADPEEHSKIIANTTDALGKNPHTLTLRLLPAGRDRYASLRWN
;
A
#
# COMPACT_ATOMS: atom_id res chain seq x y z
N MET A 1 51.86 -73.08 6.69
CA MET A 1 51.18 -71.81 6.36
C MET A 1 51.80 -71.25 5.09
N ALA A 2 51.37 -71.69 3.89
CA ALA A 2 50.36 -71.05 3.01
C ALA A 2 50.82 -69.65 2.54
N ARG A 3 50.91 -69.25 1.27
CA ARG A 3 50.56 -69.74 -0.10
C ARG A 3 51.43 -68.88 -1.07
N ARG A 4 52.20 -69.46 -2.00
CA ARG A 4 51.93 -69.65 -3.46
C ARG A 4 51.32 -68.43 -4.18
N LEU A 5 51.73 -68.00 -5.38
CA LEU A 5 52.86 -68.19 -6.32
C LEU A 5 52.39 -67.52 -7.62
N GLY A 6 53.24 -66.85 -8.41
CA GLY A 6 52.88 -66.47 -9.78
C GLY A 6 53.72 -65.36 -10.42
N SER A 7 54.72 -65.79 -11.19
CA SER A 7 55.74 -65.06 -11.95
C SER A 7 55.24 -64.25 -13.17
N PRO A 8 56.09 -63.40 -13.79
CA PRO A 8 55.67 -62.26 -14.60
C PRO A 8 56.00 -62.35 -16.12
N LEU A 9 55.35 -61.47 -16.91
CA LEU A 9 55.88 -60.55 -17.98
C LEU A 9 56.85 -61.15 -19.04
N LEU A 10 56.83 -60.89 -20.36
CA LEU A 10 56.46 -59.72 -21.21
C LEU A 10 56.74 -60.12 -22.71
N PRO A 11 56.65 -59.25 -23.74
CA PRO A 11 55.71 -59.43 -24.86
C PRO A 11 56.37 -59.54 -26.25
N GLN A 12 55.56 -59.80 -27.29
CA GLN A 12 55.92 -59.51 -28.68
C GLN A 12 54.85 -58.66 -29.39
N LYS A 13 55.36 -57.98 -30.41
CA LYS A 13 54.91 -56.77 -31.08
C LYS A 13 54.12 -57.13 -32.35
N ILE A 14 53.34 -56.14 -32.83
CA ILE A 14 52.88 -55.93 -34.23
C ILE A 14 51.56 -56.60 -34.64
N GLY A 15 50.55 -55.75 -34.87
CA GLY A 15 49.39 -56.07 -35.70
C GLY A 15 48.12 -55.31 -35.31
N ALA A 16 48.01 -54.02 -35.68
CA ALA A 16 46.74 -53.33 -35.98
C ALA A 16 46.93 -51.80 -36.13
N LEU A 17 47.51 -51.36 -37.24
CA LEU A 17 46.96 -50.19 -37.94
C LEU A 17 45.89 -50.72 -38.88
N ILE A 18 44.80 -49.97 -39.07
CA ILE A 18 43.57 -50.29 -39.83
C ILE A 18 42.47 -50.97 -39.00
N ARG A 19 41.82 -50.19 -38.12
CA ARG A 19 40.38 -50.28 -37.84
C ARG A 19 39.83 -48.86 -37.66
N GLY A 20 38.86 -48.49 -38.50
CA GLY A 20 38.09 -47.25 -38.34
C GLY A 20 37.34 -47.22 -37.00
N PRO A 21 36.74 -46.06 -36.62
CA PRO A 21 36.04 -45.92 -35.34
C PRO A 21 34.84 -46.87 -35.33
N SER A 22 35.00 -48.02 -34.68
CA SER A 22 34.01 -49.10 -34.67
C SER A 22 32.92 -48.84 -33.63
N LEU A 23 31.67 -48.90 -34.09
CA LEU A 23 30.37 -49.30 -33.50
C LEU A 23 30.20 -49.52 -31.98
N GLU A 24 31.23 -49.82 -31.19
CA GLU A 24 31.14 -50.00 -29.73
C GLU A 24 30.90 -48.69 -28.95
N LYS A 25 31.37 -47.54 -29.44
CA LYS A 25 31.10 -46.23 -28.79
C LYS A 25 29.63 -45.80 -28.89
N THR A 26 28.96 -46.14 -29.99
CA THR A 26 27.52 -45.92 -30.20
C THR A 26 26.64 -46.71 -29.22
N ASN A 27 27.17 -47.77 -28.61
CA ASN A 27 26.40 -48.70 -27.77
C ASN A 27 26.40 -48.31 -26.26
N ARG A 28 27.10 -47.25 -25.86
CA ARG A 28 27.04 -46.69 -24.49
C ARG A 28 25.96 -45.63 -24.32
N ILE A 29 25.68 -44.86 -25.37
CA ILE A 29 24.74 -43.72 -25.36
C ILE A 29 23.28 -44.21 -25.19
N SER A 30 23.01 -45.48 -25.51
CA SER A 30 21.70 -46.15 -25.32
C SER A 30 21.43 -46.66 -23.90
N ARG A 31 22.34 -46.47 -22.93
CA ARG A 31 22.20 -46.97 -21.54
C ARG A 31 22.20 -45.85 -20.46
N MET A 32 21.53 -44.73 -20.68
CA MET A 32 21.04 -43.97 -19.52
C MET A 32 19.95 -44.82 -18.85
N LYS A 33 20.03 -45.02 -17.53
CA LYS A 33 18.97 -45.74 -16.81
C LYS A 33 17.67 -44.93 -16.90
N ASP A 34 16.52 -45.60 -16.84
CA ASP A 34 15.23 -44.90 -16.85
C ASP A 34 15.13 -43.83 -15.75
N SER A 35 15.81 -44.02 -14.62
CA SER A 35 15.95 -43.02 -13.55
C SER A 35 16.63 -41.72 -14.01
N ASP A 36 17.66 -41.82 -14.84
CA ASP A 36 18.48 -40.69 -15.28
C ASP A 36 17.76 -39.92 -16.40
N LEU A 37 17.01 -40.65 -17.23
CA LEU A 37 16.10 -40.06 -18.23
C LEU A 37 14.95 -39.28 -17.57
N VAL A 38 14.38 -39.79 -16.48
CA VAL A 38 13.36 -39.06 -15.70
C VAL A 38 13.95 -37.80 -15.08
N GLN A 39 15.19 -37.85 -14.60
CA GLN A 39 15.89 -36.68 -14.06
C GLN A 39 16.18 -35.64 -15.15
N LEU A 40 16.63 -36.08 -16.34
CA LEU A 40 16.91 -35.24 -17.51
C LEU A 40 15.65 -34.57 -18.09
N ALA A 41 14.53 -35.28 -18.05
CA ALA A 41 13.24 -34.82 -18.53
C ALA A 41 12.54 -33.83 -17.59
N ARG A 42 13.11 -33.51 -16.42
CA ARG A 42 12.52 -32.51 -15.52
C ARG A 42 12.50 -31.12 -16.18
N PRO A 43 11.34 -30.45 -16.23
CA PRO A 43 11.24 -29.11 -16.79
C PRO A 43 11.93 -28.10 -15.89
N ALA A 44 12.38 -26.99 -16.47
CA ALA A 44 12.96 -25.88 -15.72
C ALA A 44 11.88 -25.21 -14.83
N PRO A 45 12.18 -24.88 -13.56
CA PRO A 45 11.29 -24.08 -12.72
C PRO A 45 10.97 -22.73 -13.38
N ARG A 46 9.69 -22.34 -13.37
CA ARG A 46 9.22 -21.09 -14.00
C ARG A 46 8.67 -20.11 -12.99
N SER A 47 8.95 -18.83 -13.23
CA SER A 47 8.45 -17.70 -12.44
C SER A 47 6.93 -17.72 -12.24
N HIS A 48 6.17 -18.07 -13.29
CA HIS A 48 4.70 -18.04 -13.25
C HIS A 48 4.08 -19.07 -12.29
N HIS A 49 4.79 -20.15 -11.95
CA HIS A 49 4.31 -21.12 -10.94
C HIS A 49 4.32 -20.54 -9.51
N TYR A 50 5.04 -19.42 -9.31
CA TYR A 50 5.17 -18.75 -8.01
C TYR A 50 4.47 -17.39 -8.00
N SER A 51 3.97 -16.90 -9.13
CA SER A 51 3.26 -15.61 -9.22
C SER A 51 1.80 -15.68 -8.76
N ASP A 52 1.16 -16.85 -8.85
CA ASP A 52 -0.31 -16.97 -8.85
C ASP A 52 -0.95 -17.12 -7.45
N PHE A 53 -0.36 -16.48 -6.43
CA PHE A 53 -0.95 -16.51 -5.08
C PHE A 53 -1.93 -15.36 -4.83
N PHE A 54 -3.19 -15.70 -4.60
CA PHE A 54 -4.24 -14.79 -4.15
C PHE A 54 -3.98 -14.38 -2.70
N ILE A 55 -3.77 -13.08 -2.43
CA ILE A 55 -3.66 -12.59 -1.05
C ILE A 55 -5.02 -12.81 -0.36
N PRO A 56 -5.08 -13.62 0.71
CA PRO A 56 -6.34 -13.91 1.37
C PRO A 56 -6.78 -12.72 2.21
N GLN A 57 -7.89 -12.13 1.79
CA GLN A 57 -8.70 -11.13 2.49
C GLN A 57 -8.05 -9.78 2.80
N GLN A 58 -8.89 -8.76 2.67
CA GLN A 58 -8.59 -7.36 2.88
C GLN A 58 -8.37 -7.07 4.39
N PRO A 59 -7.15 -6.70 4.82
CA PRO A 59 -6.92 -6.35 6.21
C PRO A 59 -7.57 -4.99 6.52
N ARG A 60 -8.67 -4.99 7.28
CA ARG A 60 -9.38 -3.79 7.76
C ARG A 60 -8.66 -3.13 8.95
N ILE A 61 -7.36 -2.89 8.81
CA ILE A 61 -6.50 -2.39 9.91
C ILE A 61 -6.86 -0.95 10.26
N THR A 62 -7.14 -0.11 9.27
CA THR A 62 -7.48 1.32 9.46
C THR A 62 -8.82 1.46 10.16
N GLU A 63 -9.85 0.74 9.71
CA GLU A 63 -11.16 0.70 10.36
C GLU A 63 -11.04 0.30 11.83
N LEU A 64 -10.28 -0.76 12.14
CA LEU A 64 -10.14 -1.26 13.51
C LEU A 64 -9.39 -0.28 14.42
N LYS A 65 -8.34 0.38 13.91
CA LYS A 65 -7.64 1.45 14.64
C LYS A 65 -8.56 2.63 14.92
N LEU A 66 -9.33 3.06 13.93
CA LEU A 66 -10.29 4.16 14.08
C LEU A 66 -11.34 3.82 15.15
N ILE A 67 -11.92 2.61 15.10
CA ILE A 67 -12.87 2.14 16.12
C ILE A 67 -12.23 2.16 17.51
N ARG A 68 -11.00 1.67 17.66
CA ARG A 68 -10.28 1.68 18.94
C ARG A 68 -10.16 3.10 19.51
N TYR A 69 -9.72 4.04 18.68
CA TYR A 69 -9.50 5.41 19.13
C TYR A 69 -10.80 6.12 19.53
N ILE A 70 -11.86 6.00 18.73
CA ILE A 70 -13.13 6.63 19.09
C ILE A 70 -13.73 5.94 20.33
N THR A 71 -13.55 4.62 20.48
CA THR A 71 -13.94 3.89 21.71
C THR A 71 -13.24 4.43 22.95
N ILE A 72 -11.92 4.73 22.87
CA ILE A 72 -11.18 5.34 23.99
C ILE A 72 -11.78 6.70 24.36
N ILE A 73 -12.16 7.53 23.38
CA ILE A 73 -12.78 8.84 23.66
C ILE A 73 -14.11 8.66 24.38
N CYS A 74 -14.98 7.80 23.86
CA CYS A 74 -16.27 7.53 24.46
C CYS A 74 -16.11 7.00 25.89
N LEU A 75 -15.13 6.12 26.12
CA LEU A 75 -14.79 5.60 27.44
C LEU A 75 -14.33 6.71 28.40
N VAL A 76 -13.36 7.55 27.99
CA VAL A 76 -12.88 8.69 28.80
C VAL A 76 -14.01 9.68 29.08
N SER A 77 -14.90 9.91 28.11
CA SER A 77 -16.04 10.81 28.26
C SER A 77 -17.06 10.26 29.26
N TYR A 78 -17.34 8.95 29.23
CA TYR A 78 -18.17 8.28 30.24
C TYR A 78 -17.55 8.33 31.63
N CYS A 79 -16.24 8.09 31.76
CA CYS A 79 -15.55 8.22 33.04
C CYS A 79 -15.61 9.66 33.57
N GLY A 80 -15.37 10.65 32.70
CA GLY A 80 -15.48 12.07 33.05
C GLY A 80 -16.88 12.45 33.52
N TYR A 81 -17.92 11.94 32.84
CA TYR A 81 -19.31 12.11 33.23
C TYR A 81 -19.59 11.56 34.65
N LEU A 82 -19.19 10.31 34.90
CA LEU A 82 -19.38 9.66 36.21
C LEU A 82 -18.70 10.44 37.34
N VAL A 83 -17.49 10.96 37.10
CA VAL A 83 -16.77 11.78 38.08
C VAL A 83 -17.51 13.10 38.33
N MET A 84 -17.90 13.80 37.26
CA MET A 84 -18.57 15.10 37.35
C MET A 84 -19.92 15.04 38.06
N LYS A 85 -20.67 13.94 37.88
CA LYS A 85 -22.01 13.74 38.46
C LYS A 85 -22.01 12.84 39.70
N SER A 86 -20.84 12.49 40.25
CA SER A 86 -20.70 11.56 41.37
C SER A 86 -21.53 11.92 42.61
N SER A 87 -21.62 13.21 42.97
CA SER A 87 -22.44 13.68 44.09
C SER A 87 -23.95 13.49 43.86
N LEU A 88 -24.42 13.76 42.64
CA LEU A 88 -25.81 13.56 42.24
C LEU A 88 -26.17 12.07 42.16
N ILE A 89 -25.24 11.24 41.68
CA ILE A 89 -25.37 9.78 41.65
C ILE A 89 -25.54 9.24 43.07
N TYR A 90 -24.70 9.69 44.01
CA TYR A 90 -24.80 9.28 45.41
C TYR A 90 -26.14 9.70 46.03
N SER A 91 -26.57 10.95 45.79
CA SER A 91 -27.87 11.45 46.27
C SER A 91 -29.03 10.59 45.74
N CYS A 92 -29.03 10.28 44.46
CA CYS A 92 -30.06 9.46 43.82
C CYS A 92 -30.12 8.04 44.39
N LEU A 93 -28.96 7.40 44.62
CA LEU A 93 -28.89 6.04 45.21
C LEU A 93 -29.25 6.01 46.69
N SER A 94 -29.02 7.10 47.42
CA SER A 94 -29.36 7.21 48.85
C SER A 94 -30.85 7.47 49.12
N THR A 95 -31.60 7.85 48.08
CA THR A 95 -33.04 8.12 48.19
C THR A 95 -33.79 6.79 48.25
N ASN A 96 -34.57 6.56 49.31
CA ASN A 96 -35.28 5.29 49.54
C ASN A 96 -36.56 5.20 48.69
N ASP A 97 -36.37 5.15 47.37
CA ASP A 97 -37.43 5.18 46.38
C ASP A 97 -37.65 3.79 45.76
N SER A 98 -38.86 3.49 45.29
CA SER A 98 -39.21 2.17 44.73
C SER A 98 -38.35 1.78 43.50
N TYR A 99 -37.78 2.78 42.82
CA TYR A 99 -36.90 2.63 41.67
C TYR A 99 -35.40 2.53 42.02
N GLY A 100 -35.01 2.68 43.29
CA GLY A 100 -33.61 2.65 43.71
C GLY A 100 -32.89 1.34 43.32
N GLY A 101 -33.59 0.21 43.45
CA GLY A 101 -33.07 -1.10 43.01
C GLY A 101 -32.81 -1.18 41.49
N TRP A 102 -33.72 -0.64 40.68
CA TRP A 102 -33.56 -0.60 39.22
C TRP A 102 -32.39 0.31 38.79
N ILE A 103 -32.23 1.45 39.46
CA ILE A 103 -31.11 2.37 39.22
C ILE A 103 -29.77 1.72 39.60
N MET A 104 -29.71 0.99 40.71
CA MET A 104 -28.52 0.24 41.10
C MET A 104 -28.15 -0.83 40.07
N VAL A 105 -29.13 -1.60 39.58
CA VAL A 105 -28.90 -2.59 38.52
C VAL A 105 -28.40 -1.93 37.23
N ALA A 106 -29.02 -0.83 36.80
CA ALA A 106 -28.59 -0.07 35.63
C ALA A 106 -27.15 0.46 35.77
N MET A 107 -26.77 0.96 36.95
CA MET A 107 -25.41 1.40 37.26
C MET A 107 -24.39 0.26 37.21
N VAL A 108 -24.73 -0.92 37.77
CA VAL A 108 -23.86 -2.11 37.71
C VAL A 108 -23.69 -2.58 36.26
N MET A 109 -24.78 -2.64 35.49
CA MET A 109 -24.73 -2.98 34.07
C MET A 109 -23.90 -1.98 33.27
N PHE A 110 -24.06 -0.69 33.54
CA PHE A 110 -23.27 0.36 32.90
C PHE A 110 -21.78 0.24 33.23
N ALA A 111 -21.43 0.06 34.51
CA ALA A 111 -20.04 -0.18 34.94
C ALA A 111 -19.44 -1.44 34.28
N GLY A 112 -20.20 -2.53 34.23
CA GLY A 112 -19.78 -3.75 33.52
C GLY A 112 -19.55 -3.53 32.03
N SER A 113 -20.37 -2.70 31.38
CA SER A 113 -20.18 -2.33 29.97
C SER A 113 -18.91 -1.50 29.73
N LEU A 114 -18.52 -0.63 30.68
CA LEU A 114 -17.25 0.12 30.60
C LEU A 114 -16.04 -0.82 30.71
N VAL A 115 -16.08 -1.83 31.59
CA VAL A 115 -15.04 -2.86 31.67
C VAL A 115 -14.92 -3.62 30.35
N LEU A 116 -16.05 -3.97 29.74
CA LEU A 116 -16.06 -4.64 28.44
C LEU A 116 -15.46 -3.76 27.32
N LEU A 117 -15.71 -2.45 27.34
CA LEU A 117 -15.07 -1.49 26.42
C LEU A 117 -13.54 -1.43 26.64
N VAL A 118 -13.07 -1.43 27.90
CA VAL A 118 -11.63 -1.48 28.23
C VAL A 118 -10.99 -2.75 27.66
N ILE A 119 -11.62 -3.92 27.87
CA ILE A 119 -11.13 -5.20 27.34
C ILE A 119 -11.05 -5.15 25.81
N ALA A 120 -12.08 -4.61 25.14
CA ALA A 120 -12.10 -4.46 23.69
C ALA A 120 -10.96 -3.55 23.19
N VAL A 121 -10.69 -2.44 23.89
CA VAL A 121 -9.59 -1.51 23.58
C VAL A 121 -8.21 -2.14 23.78
N MET A 122 -8.02 -2.93 24.84
CA MET A 122 -6.74 -3.58 25.15
C MET A 122 -6.42 -4.71 24.18
N MET A 123 -7.37 -5.61 23.94
CA MET A 123 -7.18 -6.77 23.06
C MET A 123 -7.27 -6.39 21.57
N ASN A 124 -7.94 -5.29 21.25
CA ASN A 124 -8.11 -4.73 19.92
C ASN A 124 -8.57 -5.76 18.86
N LYS A 125 -9.54 -6.62 19.20
CA LYS A 125 -10.13 -7.60 18.28
C LYS A 125 -11.53 -7.17 17.85
N ARG A 126 -11.84 -7.30 16.55
CA ARG A 126 -13.15 -6.92 15.98
C ARG A 126 -14.33 -7.59 16.69
N VAL A 127 -14.20 -8.87 17.04
CA VAL A 127 -15.25 -9.64 17.73
C VAL A 127 -15.62 -9.02 19.08
N LEU A 128 -14.65 -8.47 19.81
CA LEU A 128 -14.90 -7.82 21.10
C LEU A 128 -15.65 -6.49 20.91
N TYR A 129 -15.31 -5.69 19.90
CA TYR A 129 -16.05 -4.46 19.60
C TYR A 129 -17.50 -4.73 19.17
N LEU A 130 -17.76 -5.84 18.46
CA LEU A 130 -19.13 -6.25 18.08
C LEU A 130 -20.01 -6.53 19.31
N LEU A 131 -19.42 -6.89 20.45
CA LEU A 131 -20.15 -7.13 21.70
C LEU A 131 -20.14 -5.91 22.63
N ALA A 132 -19.01 -5.21 22.73
CA ALA A 132 -18.80 -4.12 23.68
C ALA A 132 -19.57 -2.84 23.33
N LEU A 133 -19.54 -2.44 22.05
CA LEU A 133 -20.17 -1.20 21.59
C LEU A 133 -21.71 -1.22 21.75
N PRO A 134 -22.45 -2.25 21.29
CA PRO A 134 -23.90 -2.28 21.49
C PRO A 134 -24.26 -2.58 22.95
N GLY A 135 -23.45 -3.38 23.67
CA GLY A 135 -23.66 -3.62 25.09
C GLY A 135 -23.60 -2.33 25.93
N SER A 136 -22.67 -1.43 25.62
CA SER A 136 -22.60 -0.11 26.28
C SER A 136 -23.77 0.79 25.93
N ALA A 137 -24.19 0.83 24.66
CA ALA A 137 -25.35 1.63 24.26
C ALA A 137 -26.66 1.12 24.89
N LEU A 138 -26.84 -0.21 24.99
CA LEU A 138 -27.98 -0.83 25.68
C LEU A 138 -27.95 -0.54 27.18
N ALA A 139 -26.79 -0.62 27.83
CA ALA A 139 -26.65 -0.29 29.24
C ALA A 139 -27.01 1.19 29.50
N TYR A 140 -26.63 2.10 28.60
CA TYR A 140 -27.01 3.52 28.71
C TYR A 140 -28.52 3.74 28.51
N ALA A 141 -29.14 3.05 27.54
CA ALA A 141 -30.55 3.23 27.19
C ALA A 141 -31.52 2.92 28.36
N GLN A 142 -31.06 2.19 29.38
CA GLN A 142 -31.85 1.92 30.59
C GLN A 142 -32.15 3.20 31.38
N PHE A 143 -31.24 4.17 31.43
CA PHE A 143 -31.44 5.40 32.19
C PHE A 143 -32.61 6.26 31.70
N PRO A 144 -32.72 6.64 30.41
CA PRO A 144 -33.89 7.38 29.93
C PRO A 144 -35.18 6.55 30.02
N MET A 145 -35.13 5.22 29.90
CA MET A 145 -36.31 4.37 30.13
C MET A 145 -36.80 4.44 31.58
N ILE A 146 -35.90 4.35 32.56
CA ILE A 146 -36.24 4.49 33.98
C ILE A 146 -36.74 5.92 34.26
N GLN A 147 -36.14 6.94 33.65
CA GLN A 147 -36.58 8.33 33.79
C GLN A 147 -38.02 8.52 33.27
N ILE A 148 -38.35 8.01 32.08
CA ILE A 148 -39.71 8.06 31.52
C ILE A 148 -40.70 7.34 32.45
N ALA A 149 -40.34 6.19 33.01
CA ALA A 149 -41.18 5.46 33.95
C ALA A 149 -41.43 6.24 35.26
N GLN A 150 -40.38 6.87 35.81
CA GLN A 150 -40.50 7.72 36.99
C GLN A 150 -41.37 8.95 36.73
N LEU A 151 -41.18 9.61 35.57
CA LEU A 151 -42.01 10.74 35.16
C LEU A 151 -43.48 10.37 35.00
N ALA A 152 -43.76 9.22 34.39
CA ALA A 152 -45.12 8.73 34.23
C ALA A 152 -45.80 8.36 35.57
N HIS A 153 -45.02 7.94 36.58
CA HIS A 153 -45.56 7.47 37.85
C HIS A 153 -45.63 8.55 38.94
N TYR A 154 -44.61 9.41 39.05
CA TYR A 154 -44.48 10.42 40.11
C TYR A 154 -44.61 11.85 39.62
N GLY A 155 -44.61 12.10 38.31
CA GLY A 155 -44.56 13.45 37.75
C GLY A 155 -43.21 14.15 37.92
N HIS A 156 -42.24 13.50 38.56
CA HIS A 156 -40.86 13.96 38.69
C HIS A 156 -39.90 12.78 38.61
N SER A 157 -38.66 13.02 38.21
CA SER A 157 -37.59 12.02 38.24
C SER A 157 -36.32 12.59 38.87
N ALA A 158 -35.73 11.84 39.81
CA ALA A 158 -34.40 12.12 40.38
C ALA A 158 -33.27 11.89 39.35
N ILE A 159 -33.55 11.13 38.29
CA ILE A 159 -32.64 10.91 37.17
C ILE A 159 -32.59 12.15 36.26
N GLY A 160 -33.68 12.93 36.18
CA GLY A 160 -33.74 14.17 35.42
C GLY A 160 -32.64 15.16 35.83
N ASP A 161 -32.37 15.28 37.13
CA ASP A 161 -31.33 16.18 37.67
C ASP A 161 -29.89 15.79 37.25
N MET A 162 -29.68 14.56 36.76
CA MET A 162 -28.39 14.12 36.26
C MET A 162 -28.07 14.68 34.86
N LEU A 163 -29.07 15.18 34.12
CA LEU A 163 -28.93 15.71 32.75
C LEU A 163 -28.35 14.68 31.77
N LEU A 164 -28.90 13.46 31.77
CA LEU A 164 -28.48 12.38 30.86
C LEU A 164 -28.70 12.72 29.37
N GLY A 165 -29.52 13.72 29.05
CA GLY A 165 -29.65 14.26 27.70
C GLY A 165 -28.30 14.74 27.12
N ASP A 166 -27.43 15.32 27.94
CA ASP A 166 -26.18 15.95 27.47
C ASP A 166 -25.15 14.92 26.98
N PHE A 167 -25.29 13.65 27.38
CA PHE A 167 -24.33 12.58 27.12
C PHE A 167 -24.85 11.50 26.16
N VAL A 168 -26.10 11.60 25.70
CA VAL A 168 -26.72 10.65 24.75
C VAL A 168 -25.98 10.59 23.39
N GLY A 169 -25.18 11.62 23.07
CA GLY A 169 -24.30 11.61 21.90
C GLY A 169 -23.23 10.51 21.93
N ILE A 170 -22.80 10.07 23.12
CA ILE A 170 -21.76 9.03 23.29
C ILE A 170 -22.26 7.64 22.83
N PRO A 171 -23.36 7.08 23.35
CA PRO A 171 -23.89 5.79 22.87
C PRO A 171 -24.30 5.84 21.40
N ALA A 172 -24.80 6.99 20.93
CA ALA A 172 -25.09 7.23 19.53
C ALA A 172 -23.83 7.12 18.65
N CYS A 173 -22.70 7.70 19.09
CA CYS A 173 -21.41 7.54 18.41
C CYS A 173 -20.93 6.08 18.39
N LEU A 174 -21.06 5.35 19.50
CA LEU A 174 -20.66 3.93 19.60
C LEU A 174 -21.44 3.04 18.62
N LEU A 175 -22.76 3.18 18.55
CA LEU A 175 -23.61 2.42 17.63
C LEU A 175 -23.35 2.80 16.17
N MET A 176 -23.11 4.09 15.89
CA MET A 176 -22.76 4.57 14.54
C MET A 176 -21.53 3.86 13.96
N MET A 177 -20.60 3.43 14.82
CA MET A 177 -19.38 2.76 14.35
C MET A 177 -19.62 1.38 13.74
N LEU A 178 -20.63 0.68 14.25
CA LEU A 178 -21.02 -0.64 13.77
C LEU A 178 -21.79 -0.55 12.47
N PHE A 179 -22.75 0.38 12.43
CA PHE A 179 -23.71 0.54 11.34
C PHE A 179 -23.59 1.92 10.67
N PRO A 180 -22.52 2.21 9.92
CA PRO A 180 -22.30 3.50 9.27
C PRO A 180 -23.16 3.62 7.99
N HIS A 181 -24.47 3.68 8.17
CA HIS A 181 -25.45 3.90 7.11
C HIS A 181 -26.19 5.23 7.35
N TRP A 182 -26.59 5.92 6.29
CA TRP A 182 -27.29 7.21 6.42
C TRP A 182 -28.57 7.13 7.27
N TRP A 183 -29.37 6.06 7.10
CA TRP A 183 -30.51 5.78 7.96
C TRP A 183 -30.15 5.70 9.46
N TRP A 184 -29.03 5.07 9.81
CA TRP A 184 -28.56 5.01 11.20
C TRP A 184 -28.10 6.39 11.72
N PHE A 185 -27.56 7.25 10.86
CA PHE A 185 -27.31 8.64 11.20
C PHE A 185 -28.59 9.39 11.56
N VAL A 186 -29.62 9.30 10.72
CA VAL A 186 -30.90 9.95 10.99
C VAL A 186 -31.56 9.41 12.26
N THR A 187 -31.55 8.08 12.47
CA THR A 187 -32.15 7.50 13.68
C THR A 187 -31.40 7.90 14.94
N MET A 188 -30.06 7.84 14.94
CA MET A 188 -29.27 8.26 16.10
C MET A 188 -29.47 9.75 16.40
N LEU A 189 -29.52 10.61 15.37
CA LEU A 189 -29.80 12.04 15.55
C LEU A 189 -31.18 12.25 16.18
N MET A 190 -32.22 11.61 15.65
CA MET A 190 -33.58 11.66 16.22
C MET A 190 -33.64 11.14 17.65
N THR A 191 -32.95 10.03 17.96
CA THR A 191 -32.87 9.50 19.34
C THR A 191 -32.17 10.48 20.27
N THR A 192 -31.07 11.12 19.84
CA THR A 192 -30.42 12.14 20.65
C THR A 192 -31.35 13.32 20.93
N SER A 193 -32.07 13.80 19.91
CA SER A 193 -33.01 14.90 20.06
C SER A 193 -34.18 14.55 20.97
N MET A 194 -34.72 13.33 20.87
CA MET A 194 -35.82 12.87 21.72
C MET A 194 -35.40 12.67 23.19
N VAL A 195 -34.16 12.23 23.46
CA VAL A 195 -33.70 12.04 24.85
C VAL A 195 -33.38 13.37 25.52
N VAL A 196 -32.94 14.38 24.76
CA VAL A 196 -32.67 15.73 25.30
C VAL A 196 -33.93 16.42 25.80
N THR A 197 -35.11 16.16 25.23
CA THR A 197 -36.37 16.75 25.73
C THR A 197 -36.74 16.29 27.14
N LEU A 198 -36.12 15.21 27.65
CA LEU A 198 -36.30 14.76 29.03
C LEU A 198 -35.55 15.64 30.07
N HIS A 199 -34.76 16.62 29.63
CA HIS A 199 -33.94 17.47 30.50
C HIS A 199 -34.79 18.29 31.50
N ASP A 200 -35.96 18.77 31.08
CA ASP A 200 -36.83 19.63 31.90
C ASP A 200 -37.74 18.84 32.86
N ASN A 201 -37.41 17.56 33.10
CA ASN A 201 -38.17 16.63 33.94
C ASN A 201 -39.66 16.57 33.55
N GLN A 202 -39.92 16.60 32.25
CA GLN A 202 -41.24 16.55 31.64
C GLN A 202 -41.28 15.44 30.59
N LEU A 203 -42.48 14.95 30.27
CA LEU A 203 -42.65 13.95 29.23
C LEU A 203 -42.43 14.61 27.85
N PRO A 204 -41.79 13.91 26.88
CA PRO A 204 -41.54 14.45 25.55
C PRO A 204 -42.82 14.75 24.76
N PHE A 205 -42.80 15.81 23.94
CA PHE A 205 -43.82 16.21 22.96
C PHE A 205 -45.07 16.89 23.53
N TRP A 206 -45.04 17.32 24.79
CA TRP A 206 -46.16 17.99 25.45
C TRP A 206 -45.99 19.52 25.49
N HIS A 207 -44.78 20.03 25.24
CA HIS A 207 -44.47 21.45 25.33
C HIS A 207 -43.70 21.98 24.11
N MET A 208 -43.89 23.27 23.81
CA MET A 208 -43.16 23.95 22.72
C MET A 208 -41.65 24.01 23.01
N SER A 209 -41.26 24.03 24.29
CA SER A 209 -39.89 23.93 24.79
C SER A 209 -39.25 22.54 24.68
N ASP A 210 -39.96 21.56 24.12
CA ASP A 210 -39.34 20.29 23.73
C ASP A 210 -38.72 20.41 22.34
N PHE A 211 -39.31 21.25 21.47
CA PHE A 211 -38.88 21.40 20.09
C PHE A 211 -37.60 22.22 19.94
N ASP A 212 -37.43 23.27 20.74
CA ASP A 212 -36.20 24.08 20.80
C ASP A 212 -35.00 23.26 21.30
N ALA A 213 -35.16 22.51 22.41
CA ALA A 213 -34.14 21.62 22.96
C ALA A 213 -33.77 20.50 21.98
N ALA A 214 -34.76 19.91 21.31
CA ALA A 214 -34.55 18.92 20.25
C ALA A 214 -33.76 19.52 19.08
N LEU A 215 -34.11 20.72 18.60
CA LEU A 215 -33.39 21.39 17.51
C LEU A 215 -31.98 21.79 17.90
N TYR A 216 -31.79 22.37 19.08
CA TYR A 216 -30.46 22.75 19.60
C TYR A 216 -29.53 21.54 19.71
N SER A 217 -30.04 20.39 20.17
CA SER A 217 -29.26 19.15 20.24
C SER A 217 -28.65 18.75 18.90
N THR A 218 -29.34 19.02 17.77
CA THR A 218 -28.83 18.69 16.43
C THR A 218 -27.60 19.50 16.05
N LEU A 219 -27.45 20.73 16.58
CA LEU A 219 -26.26 21.57 16.35
C LEU A 219 -25.02 21.03 17.05
N ILE A 220 -25.21 20.34 18.19
CA ILE A 220 -24.12 19.73 18.96
C ILE A 220 -23.83 18.32 18.45
N SER A 221 -24.83 17.43 18.45
CA SER A 221 -24.64 16.00 18.15
C SER A 221 -24.48 15.74 16.66
N GLY A 222 -25.18 16.49 15.80
CA GLY A 222 -25.19 16.30 14.35
C GLY A 222 -23.80 16.34 13.71
N PRO A 223 -22.99 17.39 13.92
CA PRO A 223 -21.63 17.47 13.40
C PRO A 223 -20.72 16.33 13.87
N VAL A 224 -20.80 15.94 15.14
CA VAL A 224 -19.98 14.87 15.71
C VAL A 224 -20.38 13.51 15.13
N LEU A 225 -21.68 13.20 15.12
CA LEU A 225 -22.21 11.97 14.52
C LEU A 225 -21.91 11.88 13.02
N PHE A 226 -22.03 13.01 12.31
CA PHE A 226 -21.70 13.09 10.89
C PHE A 226 -20.20 12.85 10.64
N MET A 227 -19.32 13.36 11.50
CA MET A 227 -17.89 13.07 11.41
C MET A 227 -17.56 11.61 11.67
N VAL A 228 -18.21 10.96 12.65
CA VAL A 228 -18.02 9.52 12.91
C VAL A 228 -18.53 8.70 11.72
N TYR A 229 -19.74 8.98 11.24
CA TYR A 229 -20.34 8.35 10.05
C TYR A 229 -19.42 8.50 8.82
N SER A 230 -19.05 9.74 8.49
CA SER A 230 -18.19 10.05 7.35
C SER A 230 -16.83 9.40 7.53
N GLY A 231 -16.21 9.48 8.71
CA GLY A 231 -14.90 8.90 9.00
C GLY A 231 -14.85 7.40 8.75
N ILE A 232 -15.84 6.64 9.22
CA ILE A 232 -15.88 5.18 9.07
C ILE A 232 -16.25 4.75 7.66
N HIS A 233 -17.26 5.38 7.05
CA HIS A 233 -17.63 5.12 5.66
C HIS A 233 -16.45 5.36 4.72
N THR A 234 -15.76 6.48 4.93
CA THR A 234 -14.56 6.86 4.19
C THR A 234 -13.41 5.90 4.43
N SER A 235 -13.14 5.52 5.69
CA SER A 235 -12.08 4.57 6.02
C SER A 235 -12.30 3.24 5.29
N ARG A 236 -13.54 2.75 5.21
CA ARG A 236 -13.86 1.52 4.47
C ARG A 236 -13.62 1.67 2.96
N GLN A 237 -14.04 2.78 2.37
CA GLN A 237 -13.81 3.05 0.94
C GLN A 237 -12.33 3.24 0.62
N THR A 238 -11.60 3.90 1.52
CA THR A 238 -10.17 4.14 1.40
C THR A 238 -9.39 2.85 1.57
N ASP A 239 -9.73 2.01 2.54
CA ASP A 239 -9.14 0.67 2.71
C ASP A 239 -9.39 -0.20 1.45
N ALA A 240 -10.52 -0.01 0.76
CA ALA A 240 -10.77 -0.63 -0.54
C ALA A 240 -9.88 -0.14 -1.66
N ALA A 241 -9.79 1.17 -1.86
CA ALA A 241 -8.92 1.76 -2.87
C ALA A 241 -7.43 1.46 -2.59
N ILE A 242 -7.02 1.56 -1.31
CA ILE A 242 -5.67 1.25 -0.86
C ILE A 242 -5.36 -0.22 -1.08
N PHE A 243 -6.25 -1.14 -0.71
CA PHE A 243 -6.04 -2.57 -0.95
C PHE A 243 -5.92 -2.88 -2.44
N GLN A 244 -6.76 -2.30 -3.29
CA GLN A 244 -6.65 -2.48 -4.74
C GLN A 244 -5.32 -1.95 -5.29
N SER A 245 -4.90 -0.75 -4.86
CA SER A 245 -3.62 -0.18 -5.28
C SER A 245 -2.41 -0.96 -4.76
N ALA A 246 -2.47 -1.46 -3.52
CA ALA A 246 -1.44 -2.27 -2.91
C ALA A 246 -1.36 -3.65 -3.59
N GLN A 247 -2.49 -4.25 -3.93
CA GLN A 247 -2.56 -5.50 -4.65
C GLN A 247 -1.98 -5.35 -6.07
N ALA A 248 -2.32 -4.27 -6.78
CA ALA A 248 -1.77 -3.97 -8.10
C ALA A 248 -0.25 -3.70 -8.06
N ASN A 249 0.22 -2.98 -7.05
CA ASN A 249 1.66 -2.75 -6.85
C ASN A 249 2.38 -4.05 -6.46
N MET A 250 1.77 -4.90 -5.62
CA MET A 250 2.36 -6.17 -5.21
C MET A 250 2.48 -7.16 -6.37
N THR A 251 1.43 -7.27 -7.21
CA THR A 251 1.50 -8.12 -8.40
C THR A 251 2.56 -7.62 -9.37
N PHE A 252 2.66 -6.30 -9.55
CA PHE A 252 3.71 -5.68 -10.36
C PHE A 252 5.10 -5.98 -9.80
N LEU A 253 5.38 -5.66 -8.53
CA LEU A 253 6.67 -5.88 -7.87
C LEU A 253 7.06 -7.36 -7.85
N ARG A 254 6.11 -8.26 -7.59
CA ARG A 254 6.34 -9.71 -7.64
C ARG A 254 6.71 -10.15 -9.04
N SER A 255 5.94 -9.77 -10.07
CA SER A 255 6.25 -10.12 -11.46
C SER A 255 7.62 -9.59 -11.91
N GLN A 256 7.96 -8.37 -11.50
CA GLN A 256 9.26 -7.77 -11.76
C GLN A 256 10.39 -8.56 -11.09
N SER A 257 10.30 -8.83 -9.79
CA SER A 257 11.34 -9.57 -9.04
C SER A 257 11.58 -10.98 -9.58
N PHE A 258 10.52 -11.70 -9.98
CA PHE A 258 10.67 -13.00 -10.61
C PHE A 258 11.27 -12.91 -12.02
N SER A 259 10.91 -11.90 -12.81
CA SER A 259 11.50 -11.66 -14.13
C SER A 259 12.99 -11.32 -14.02
N GLU A 260 13.39 -10.56 -13.00
CA GLU A 260 14.79 -10.26 -12.70
C GLU A 260 15.58 -11.52 -12.31
N LEU A 261 15.01 -12.38 -11.45
CA LEU A 261 15.63 -13.65 -11.07
C LEU A 261 15.74 -14.60 -12.26
N GLU A 262 14.71 -14.72 -13.08
CA GLU A 262 14.73 -15.56 -14.28
C GLU A 262 15.81 -15.07 -15.26
N SER A 263 15.86 -13.77 -15.53
CA SER A 263 16.90 -13.16 -16.36
C SER A 263 18.31 -13.39 -15.80
N TYR A 264 18.47 -13.30 -14.47
CA TYR A 264 19.73 -13.58 -13.78
C TYR A 264 20.19 -15.03 -14.01
N PHE A 265 19.31 -16.02 -13.81
CA PHE A 265 19.64 -17.43 -14.05
C PHE A 265 19.94 -17.69 -15.53
N THR A 266 19.16 -17.15 -16.46
CA THR A 266 19.38 -17.30 -17.90
C THR A 266 20.74 -16.77 -18.33
N SER A 267 21.11 -15.55 -17.90
CA SER A 267 22.43 -14.98 -18.16
C SER A 267 23.53 -15.88 -17.59
N ARG A 268 23.39 -16.33 -16.35
CA ARG A 268 24.40 -17.16 -15.67
C ARG A 268 24.61 -18.52 -16.35
N ILE A 269 23.52 -19.13 -16.83
CA ILE A 269 23.59 -20.36 -17.63
C ILE A 269 24.37 -20.08 -18.93
N HIS A 270 24.05 -18.99 -19.61
CA HIS A 270 24.69 -18.61 -20.87
C HIS A 270 26.19 -18.29 -20.72
N ASP A 271 26.57 -17.62 -19.63
CA ASP A 271 27.93 -17.08 -19.46
C ASP A 271 28.89 -18.04 -18.77
N LYS A 272 28.40 -18.98 -17.94
CA LYS A 272 29.27 -19.95 -17.25
C LYS A 272 28.96 -21.41 -17.51
N VAL A 273 27.69 -21.79 -17.69
CA VAL A 273 27.34 -23.21 -17.85
C VAL A 273 27.55 -23.68 -19.29
N LEU A 274 26.94 -22.99 -20.26
CA LEU A 274 27.03 -23.37 -21.68
C LEU A 274 28.49 -23.33 -22.22
N PRO A 275 29.33 -22.33 -21.89
CA PRO A 275 30.72 -22.29 -22.36
C PRO A 275 31.56 -23.42 -21.76
N THR A 276 31.34 -23.75 -20.49
CA THR A 276 32.04 -24.86 -19.82
C THR A 276 31.62 -26.20 -20.40
N LEU A 277 30.33 -26.41 -20.68
CA LEU A 277 29.85 -27.62 -21.37
C LEU A 277 30.42 -27.74 -22.78
N ASN A 278 30.49 -26.65 -23.55
CA ASN A 278 31.11 -26.66 -24.87
C ASN A 278 32.62 -26.93 -24.80
N SER A 279 33.32 -26.38 -23.79
CA SER A 279 34.76 -26.65 -23.57
C SER A 279 35.00 -28.10 -23.18
N ALA A 280 34.12 -28.69 -22.35
CA ALA A 280 34.18 -30.09 -21.97
C ALA A 280 33.89 -31.01 -23.17
N ALA A 281 32.91 -30.64 -24.00
CA ALA A 281 32.61 -31.35 -25.24
C ALA A 281 33.75 -31.31 -26.26
N ALA A 282 34.49 -30.19 -26.31
CA ALA A 282 35.69 -30.04 -27.13
C ALA A 282 36.93 -30.75 -26.56
N GLY A 283 36.84 -31.29 -25.34
CA GLY A 283 37.95 -31.94 -24.63
C GLY A 283 38.99 -30.95 -24.05
N LEU A 284 38.66 -29.66 -24.00
CA LEU A 284 39.53 -28.60 -23.47
C LEU A 284 39.51 -28.53 -21.93
N THR A 285 38.40 -28.94 -21.32
CA THR A 285 38.23 -29.01 -19.87
C THR A 285 37.85 -30.43 -19.43
N PRO A 286 38.38 -30.95 -18.31
CA PRO A 286 37.99 -32.25 -17.78
C PRO A 286 36.48 -32.29 -17.48
N VAL A 287 35.80 -33.36 -17.89
CA VAL A 287 34.36 -33.53 -17.65
C VAL A 287 34.03 -33.59 -16.16
N THR A 288 34.99 -34.01 -15.32
CA THR A 288 34.88 -34.04 -13.86
C THR A 288 34.65 -32.68 -13.21
N ASP A 289 34.91 -31.58 -13.93
CA ASP A 289 34.73 -30.22 -13.41
C ASP A 289 33.32 -29.66 -13.71
N VAL A 290 32.57 -30.28 -14.62
CA VAL A 290 31.20 -29.85 -14.99
C VAL A 290 30.20 -29.94 -13.82
N PRO A 291 30.16 -31.02 -13.01
CA PRO A 291 29.26 -31.09 -11.85
C PRO A 291 29.60 -30.11 -10.73
N ARG A 292 30.82 -29.54 -10.75
CA ARG A 292 31.32 -28.60 -9.74
C ARG A 292 31.00 -27.14 -10.06
N ILE A 293 30.34 -26.86 -11.19
CA ILE A 293 29.98 -25.49 -11.58
C ILE A 293 29.00 -24.92 -10.54
N ASN A 294 29.50 -24.01 -9.70
CA ASN A 294 28.66 -23.25 -8.80
C ASN A 294 28.14 -21.98 -9.49
N ILE A 295 26.87 -22.00 -9.83
CA ILE A 295 26.15 -20.89 -10.46
C ILE A 295 25.84 -19.82 -9.41
N MET A 296 25.76 -20.27 -8.16
CA MET A 296 25.52 -19.50 -6.94
C MET A 296 26.82 -19.19 -6.18
N ASP A 297 27.98 -19.11 -6.85
CA ASP A 297 29.15 -18.40 -6.28
C ASP A 297 28.82 -16.91 -6.17
N VAL A 298 27.99 -16.59 -5.17
CA VAL A 298 27.69 -15.28 -4.61
C VAL A 298 28.69 -15.02 -3.48
N THR A 299 29.96 -15.37 -3.69
CA THR A 299 31.03 -15.03 -2.76
C THR A 299 32.13 -14.29 -3.50
N GLN A 300 31.97 -12.96 -3.58
CA GLN A 300 32.90 -11.95 -3.04
C GLN A 300 33.01 -10.62 -3.83
N ALA A 301 32.23 -10.39 -4.88
CA ALA A 301 32.17 -9.07 -5.48
C ALA A 301 30.76 -8.74 -5.98
N ASP A 302 29.83 -8.46 -5.07
CA ASP A 302 28.54 -7.79 -5.39
C ASP A 302 28.75 -6.45 -6.11
N THR A 303 29.97 -5.95 -6.05
CA THR A 303 30.41 -4.72 -6.66
C THR A 303 31.76 -4.94 -7.33
N MET A 304 31.98 -4.30 -8.46
CA MET A 304 33.28 -4.19 -9.09
C MET A 304 33.78 -2.76 -8.94
N SER A 305 35.10 -2.56 -8.87
CA SER A 305 35.64 -1.20 -8.84
C SER A 305 35.33 -0.48 -10.15
N VAL A 306 35.08 0.83 -10.08
CA VAL A 306 34.92 1.67 -11.28
C VAL A 306 36.13 1.53 -12.23
N GLY A 307 37.34 1.33 -11.71
CA GLY A 307 38.53 1.06 -12.52
C GLY A 307 38.45 -0.24 -13.34
N ASN A 308 37.99 -1.34 -12.73
CA ASN A 308 37.80 -2.60 -13.45
C ASN A 308 36.69 -2.47 -14.49
N PHE A 309 35.63 -1.70 -14.19
CA PHE A 309 34.53 -1.45 -15.10
C PHE A 309 35.00 -0.69 -16.34
N ILE A 310 35.76 0.40 -16.18
CA ILE A 310 36.31 1.17 -17.30
C ILE A 310 37.22 0.30 -18.17
N THR A 311 37.97 -0.62 -17.56
CA THR A 311 38.83 -1.56 -18.28
C THR A 311 37.99 -2.53 -19.12
N MET A 312 36.98 -3.17 -18.53
CA MET A 312 36.09 -4.08 -19.26
C MET A 312 35.28 -3.37 -20.37
N LEU A 313 34.88 -2.12 -20.14
CA LEU A 313 34.16 -1.30 -21.12
C LEU A 313 35.06 -0.89 -22.30
N ARG A 314 36.37 -0.73 -22.07
CA ARG A 314 37.36 -0.54 -23.14
C ARG A 314 37.50 -1.80 -23.98
N ASP A 315 37.55 -2.97 -23.33
CA ASP A 315 37.73 -4.25 -24.01
C ASP A 315 36.47 -4.69 -24.78
N SER A 316 35.30 -4.12 -24.46
CA SER A 316 34.03 -4.45 -25.11
C SER A 316 33.76 -3.72 -26.42
N VAL A 317 34.55 -2.69 -26.76
CA VAL A 317 34.44 -1.95 -28.01
C VAL A 317 35.52 -2.36 -29.01
N THR A 318 35.27 -2.17 -30.30
CA THR A 318 36.26 -2.53 -31.34
C THR A 318 37.50 -1.66 -31.27
N GLU A 319 38.67 -2.23 -31.63
CA GLU A 319 39.97 -1.54 -31.63
C GLU A 319 40.00 -0.25 -32.44
N SER A 320 39.11 -0.11 -33.44
CA SER A 320 38.96 1.11 -34.26
C SER A 320 38.30 2.29 -33.53
N THR A 321 37.80 2.09 -32.31
CA THR A 321 37.07 3.10 -31.53
C THR A 321 38.05 3.99 -30.77
N LYS A 322 37.95 5.30 -30.96
CA LYS A 322 38.76 6.28 -30.21
C LYS A 322 38.17 6.47 -28.82
N ILE A 323 38.94 6.14 -27.78
CA ILE A 323 38.48 6.17 -26.39
C ILE A 323 39.05 7.40 -25.68
N THR A 324 38.18 8.22 -25.10
CA THR A 324 38.53 9.41 -24.32
C THR A 324 38.01 9.24 -22.89
N ILE A 325 38.89 9.32 -21.90
CA ILE A 325 38.51 9.23 -20.48
C ILE A 325 38.73 10.60 -19.84
N GLN A 326 37.65 11.26 -19.41
CA GLN A 326 37.66 12.64 -18.90
C GLN A 326 37.27 12.67 -17.43
N ALA A 327 38.17 13.17 -16.57
CA ALA A 327 37.98 13.30 -15.12
C ALA A 327 37.55 11.99 -14.42
N VAL A 328 38.47 11.38 -13.68
CA VAL A 328 38.23 10.12 -12.98
C VAL A 328 38.56 10.32 -11.51
N ALA A 329 37.52 10.52 -10.69
CA ALA A 329 37.66 10.71 -9.25
C ALA A 329 37.26 9.43 -8.49
N ASP A 330 38.17 8.86 -7.69
CA ASP A 330 37.96 7.61 -6.94
C ASP A 330 37.61 6.38 -7.82
N LEU A 331 38.64 5.72 -8.31
CA LEU A 331 38.57 4.47 -9.08
C LEU A 331 38.25 3.24 -8.24
N THR A 332 38.36 3.35 -6.92
CA THR A 332 38.12 2.25 -5.99
C THR A 332 36.66 2.13 -5.57
N MET A 333 35.83 3.11 -5.93
CA MET A 333 34.41 3.08 -5.61
C MET A 333 33.75 1.78 -6.11
N PRO A 334 32.97 1.10 -5.25
CA PRO A 334 32.23 -0.09 -5.63
C PRO A 334 31.02 0.27 -6.52
N LEU A 335 31.02 -0.19 -7.76
CA LEU A 335 29.89 -0.17 -8.70
C LEU A 335 29.16 -1.53 -8.64
N PRO A 336 27.82 -1.59 -8.44
CA PRO A 336 27.09 -2.85 -8.45
C PRO A 336 27.37 -3.66 -9.71
N PHE A 337 27.80 -4.92 -9.54
CA PHE A 337 28.30 -5.74 -10.66
C PHE A 337 27.26 -5.91 -11.77
N LYS A 338 25.98 -6.04 -11.40
CA LYS A 338 24.86 -6.17 -12.37
C LYS A 338 24.65 -4.90 -13.19
N THR A 339 24.70 -3.73 -12.54
CA THR A 339 24.63 -2.43 -13.22
C THR A 339 25.81 -2.30 -14.19
N ALA A 340 27.01 -2.63 -13.73
CA ALA A 340 28.23 -2.60 -14.53
C ALA A 340 28.14 -3.46 -15.80
N MET A 341 27.72 -4.73 -15.66
CA MET A 341 27.59 -5.64 -16.80
C MET A 341 26.52 -5.17 -17.80
N ALA A 342 25.40 -4.64 -17.33
CA ALA A 342 24.35 -4.13 -18.22
C ALA A 342 24.80 -2.91 -19.03
N LEU A 343 25.62 -2.03 -18.44
CA LEU A 343 26.24 -0.90 -19.14
C LEU A 343 27.26 -1.38 -20.18
N ILE A 344 28.10 -2.37 -19.82
CA ILE A 344 29.08 -2.96 -20.75
C ILE A 344 28.39 -3.60 -21.96
N ASP A 345 27.36 -4.42 -21.72
CA ASP A 345 26.60 -5.10 -22.77
C ASP A 345 25.94 -4.09 -23.73
N ALA A 346 25.38 -3.01 -23.19
CA ALA A 346 24.71 -1.99 -24.00
C ALA A 346 25.68 -1.21 -24.89
N VAL A 347 26.89 -0.89 -24.38
CA VAL A 347 27.94 -0.24 -25.17
C VAL A 347 28.55 -1.20 -26.19
N ALA A 348 28.72 -2.48 -25.83
CA ALA A 348 29.18 -3.52 -26.76
C ALA A 348 28.22 -3.68 -27.94
N GLU A 349 26.92 -3.72 -27.66
CA GLU A 349 25.87 -3.77 -28.68
C GLU A 349 25.86 -2.51 -29.57
N ALA A 350 26.06 -1.32 -28.98
CA ALA A 350 26.18 -0.08 -29.74
C ALA A 350 27.38 -0.11 -30.70
N SER A 351 28.54 -0.59 -30.22
CA SER A 351 29.74 -0.80 -31.02
C SER A 351 29.52 -1.83 -32.13
N HIS A 352 28.88 -2.95 -31.81
CA HIS A 352 28.56 -4.00 -32.78
C HIS A 352 27.66 -3.48 -33.91
N ASN A 353 26.57 -2.79 -33.57
CA ASN A 353 25.65 -2.17 -34.54
C ASN A 353 26.36 -1.14 -35.43
N SER A 354 27.27 -0.36 -34.86
CA SER A 354 28.08 0.60 -35.63
C SER A 354 29.05 -0.08 -36.60
N VAL A 355 29.63 -1.23 -36.23
CA VAL A 355 30.52 -2.00 -37.12
C VAL A 355 29.74 -2.64 -38.26
N GLU A 356 28.58 -3.22 -37.96
CA GLU A 356 27.75 -3.92 -38.93
C GLU A 356 27.11 -2.96 -39.94
N HIS A 357 26.52 -1.86 -39.46
CA HIS A 357 25.70 -0.98 -40.29
C HIS A 357 26.43 0.30 -40.75
N ALA A 358 27.59 0.61 -40.16
CA ALA A 358 28.35 1.81 -40.50
C ALA A 358 29.87 1.52 -40.56
N PRO A 359 30.34 0.58 -41.40
CA PRO A 359 31.73 0.10 -41.39
C PRO A 359 32.77 1.21 -41.56
N GLN A 360 32.45 2.26 -42.33
CA GLN A 360 33.33 3.42 -42.60
C GLN A 360 33.19 4.57 -41.58
N ALA A 361 32.35 4.43 -40.55
CA ALA A 361 32.14 5.48 -39.56
C ALA A 361 33.33 5.60 -38.60
N THR A 362 33.62 6.85 -38.22
CA THR A 362 34.47 7.12 -37.05
C THR A 362 33.66 6.86 -35.78
N ARG A 363 34.29 6.20 -34.80
CA ARG A 363 33.65 5.80 -33.54
C ARG A 363 34.40 6.43 -32.38
N GLU A 364 33.69 7.06 -31.47
CA GLU A 364 34.26 7.67 -30.27
C GLU A 364 33.50 7.19 -29.03
N LEU A 365 34.25 6.78 -28.00
CA LEU A 365 33.71 6.44 -26.68
C LEU A 365 34.29 7.42 -25.65
N THR A 366 33.42 8.17 -24.98
CA THR A 366 33.81 9.10 -23.92
C THR A 366 33.28 8.62 -22.58
N ILE A 367 34.14 8.55 -21.56
CA ILE A 367 33.77 8.13 -20.20
C ILE A 367 34.18 9.23 -19.23
N SER A 368 33.25 9.68 -18.38
CA SER A 368 33.55 10.65 -17.31
C SER A 368 32.97 10.25 -15.97
N TRP A 369 33.74 10.46 -14.89
CA TRP A 369 33.41 9.99 -13.54
C TRP A 369 33.81 10.99 -12.44
N ASN A 370 32.83 11.55 -11.73
CA ASN A 370 33.04 12.60 -10.71
C ASN A 370 32.67 12.15 -9.27
N SER A 371 32.83 10.86 -8.96
CA SER A 371 32.46 10.22 -7.67
C SER A 371 30.96 10.16 -7.33
N THR A 372 30.10 10.88 -8.05
CA THR A 372 28.64 10.88 -7.83
C THR A 372 27.86 10.48 -9.08
N VAL A 373 28.34 10.86 -10.26
CA VAL A 373 27.73 10.61 -11.57
C VAL A 373 28.76 10.07 -12.55
N MET A 374 28.41 9.00 -13.24
CA MET A 374 29.15 8.42 -14.34
C MET A 374 28.41 8.69 -15.65
N ASN A 375 29.08 9.31 -16.62
CA ASN A 375 28.54 9.48 -17.98
C ASN A 375 29.38 8.68 -18.97
N ILE A 376 28.70 7.93 -19.83
CA ILE A 376 29.28 7.11 -20.89
C ILE A 376 28.60 7.52 -22.18
N VAL A 377 29.37 8.01 -23.15
CA VAL A 377 28.86 8.49 -24.43
C VAL A 377 29.56 7.74 -25.55
N PHE A 378 28.81 6.92 -26.28
CA PHE A 378 29.25 6.28 -27.51
C PHE A 378 28.70 7.06 -28.71
N ARG A 379 29.56 7.41 -29.67
CA ARG A 379 29.20 8.16 -30.87
C ARG A 379 29.76 7.50 -32.12
N ASP A 380 28.95 7.42 -33.16
CA ASP A 380 29.41 7.10 -34.51
C ASP A 380 29.03 8.19 -35.51
N SER A 381 29.85 8.35 -36.56
CA SER A 381 29.60 9.25 -37.69
C SER A 381 28.98 8.51 -38.90
N GLY A 382 28.20 7.47 -38.64
CA GLY A 382 27.58 6.65 -39.67
C GLY A 382 26.37 7.31 -40.35
N PRO A 383 25.66 6.57 -41.21
CA PRO A 383 24.48 7.08 -41.91
C PRO A 383 23.27 7.34 -41.00
N GLY A 384 23.29 6.90 -39.73
CA GLY A 384 22.19 7.06 -38.78
C GLY A 384 20.89 6.37 -39.21
N PHE A 385 19.85 6.42 -38.37
CA PHE A 385 18.56 5.79 -38.65
C PHE A 385 17.40 6.48 -37.90
N HIS A 386 16.17 6.20 -38.32
CA HIS A 386 14.98 6.64 -37.59
C HIS A 386 14.65 5.65 -36.46
N ILE A 387 14.75 6.12 -35.21
CA ILE A 387 14.45 5.32 -34.01
C ILE A 387 13.02 4.78 -34.04
N ASP A 388 12.05 5.59 -34.48
CA ASP A 388 10.62 5.20 -34.51
C ASP A 388 10.31 4.10 -35.52
N LYS A 389 11.15 3.92 -36.54
CA LYS A 389 10.99 2.90 -37.59
C LYS A 389 11.68 1.59 -37.25
N VAL A 390 12.40 1.50 -36.13
CA VAL A 390 13.02 0.25 -35.67
C VAL A 390 11.92 -0.74 -35.26
N SER A 391 11.81 -1.83 -36.01
CA SER A 391 10.83 -2.91 -35.78
C SER A 391 10.91 -3.42 -34.33
N HIS A 392 9.76 -3.79 -33.76
CA HIS A 392 9.66 -4.34 -32.41
C HIS A 392 10.50 -5.61 -32.20
N ASN A 393 10.91 -6.28 -33.29
CA ASN A 393 11.70 -7.51 -33.24
C ASN A 393 13.23 -7.29 -33.24
N HIS A 394 13.72 -6.04 -33.38
CA HIS A 394 15.16 -5.75 -33.22
C HIS A 394 15.50 -5.60 -31.73
N ALA A 395 15.79 -6.73 -31.08
CA ALA A 395 16.11 -6.81 -29.66
C ALA A 395 17.34 -5.99 -29.26
N GLY A 396 18.35 -5.86 -30.14
CA GLY A 396 19.59 -5.13 -29.85
C GLY A 396 19.35 -3.67 -29.40
N VAL A 397 18.66 -2.88 -30.21
CA VAL A 397 18.43 -1.46 -29.91
C VAL A 397 17.37 -1.26 -28.81
N LYS A 398 16.22 -1.95 -28.90
CA LYS A 398 15.10 -1.70 -27.97
C LYS A 398 15.26 -2.38 -26.61
N ILE A 399 15.85 -3.58 -26.55
CA ILE A 399 15.99 -4.35 -25.32
C ILE A 399 17.37 -4.14 -24.73
N THR A 400 18.45 -4.41 -25.47
CA THR A 400 19.82 -4.37 -24.93
C THR A 400 20.32 -2.94 -24.69
N MET A 401 20.11 -2.01 -25.63
CA MET A 401 20.57 -0.62 -25.47
C MET A 401 19.61 0.25 -24.65
N LEU A 402 18.30 0.16 -24.84
CA LEU A 402 17.35 1.07 -24.19
C LEU A 402 16.77 0.52 -22.87
N LYS A 403 16.10 -0.64 -22.91
CA LYS A 403 15.38 -1.15 -21.74
C LYS A 403 16.28 -1.74 -20.67
N ARG A 404 17.28 -2.54 -21.03
CA ARG A 404 18.09 -3.34 -20.09
C ARG A 404 18.90 -2.49 -19.10
N PRO A 405 19.53 -1.37 -19.48
CA PRO A 405 20.25 -0.53 -18.52
C PRO A 405 19.30 0.29 -17.62
N GLN A 406 18.14 0.72 -18.15
CA GLN A 406 17.12 1.46 -17.40
C GLN A 406 16.46 0.64 -16.27
N ILE A 407 16.67 -0.68 -16.24
CA ILE A 407 16.23 -1.55 -15.13
C ILE A 407 16.99 -1.22 -13.83
N TYR A 408 18.21 -0.67 -13.92
CA TYR A 408 19.06 -0.44 -12.77
C TYR A 408 18.91 0.99 -12.23
N ASN A 409 18.73 1.09 -10.90
CA ASN A 409 18.51 2.36 -10.22
C ASN A 409 19.62 3.38 -10.49
N GLY A 410 19.23 4.63 -10.72
CA GLY A 410 20.13 5.74 -11.04
C GLY A 410 20.66 5.74 -12.48
N VAL A 411 20.29 4.76 -13.33
CA VAL A 411 20.70 4.72 -14.74
C VAL A 411 19.68 5.41 -15.63
N SER A 412 20.11 6.43 -16.37
CA SER A 412 19.36 7.10 -17.43
C SER A 412 20.03 6.86 -18.76
N VAL A 413 19.24 6.57 -19.79
CA VAL A 413 19.74 6.26 -21.13
C VAL A 413 19.04 7.13 -22.16
N SER A 414 19.82 7.70 -23.07
CA SER A 414 19.35 8.48 -24.22
C SER A 414 20.02 7.96 -25.50
N LEU A 415 19.21 7.68 -26.52
CA LEU A 415 19.69 7.33 -27.86
C LEU A 415 19.18 8.38 -28.84
N MET A 416 20.10 9.02 -29.54
CA MET A 416 19.80 10.00 -30.57
C MET A 416 20.38 9.50 -31.89
N SER A 417 19.53 9.31 -32.89
CA SER A 417 19.95 8.94 -34.25
C SER A 417 18.99 9.57 -35.24
N ALA A 418 19.52 10.07 -36.34
CA ALA A 418 18.76 10.55 -37.48
C ALA A 418 19.54 10.25 -38.76
N PRO A 419 18.86 10.02 -39.91
CA PRO A 419 19.54 9.82 -41.18
C PRO A 419 20.54 10.94 -41.46
N GLU A 420 21.73 10.56 -41.92
CA GLU A 420 22.89 11.40 -42.23
C GLU A 420 23.53 12.15 -41.05
N GLN A 421 23.07 11.93 -39.81
CA GLN A 421 23.59 12.61 -38.62
C GLN A 421 24.41 11.69 -37.69
N GLY A 422 24.54 10.41 -38.03
CA GLY A 422 25.18 9.40 -37.18
C GLY A 422 24.32 8.99 -35.99
N THR A 423 24.94 8.32 -35.02
CA THR A 423 24.27 7.86 -33.79
C THR A 423 25.04 8.30 -32.56
N ARG A 424 24.32 8.82 -31.56
CA ARG A 424 24.84 9.16 -30.24
C ARG A 424 24.05 8.41 -29.17
N TYR A 425 24.74 7.59 -28.41
CA TYR A 425 24.19 6.80 -27.32
C TYR A 425 24.83 7.25 -26.01
N GLU A 426 24.01 7.69 -25.06
CA GLU A 426 24.42 8.29 -23.80
C GLU A 426 23.81 7.53 -22.63
N ILE A 427 24.66 7.12 -21.69
CA ILE A 427 24.25 6.50 -20.44
C ILE A 427 24.80 7.32 -19.27
N THR A 428 23.93 7.63 -18.33
CA THR A 428 24.25 8.34 -17.09
C THR A 428 23.91 7.43 -15.92
N TRP A 429 24.81 7.25 -14.96
CA TRP A 429 24.56 6.53 -13.71
C TRP A 429 24.79 7.45 -12.49
N ASN A 430 23.79 7.62 -11.63
CA ASN A 430 23.83 8.40 -10.40
C ASN A 430 23.83 7.49 -9.16
N VAL A 431 24.84 7.62 -8.30
CA VAL A 431 25.01 6.81 -7.09
C VAL A 431 23.87 7.00 -6.08
N THR A 432 23.29 8.20 -6.01
CA THR A 432 22.40 8.64 -4.92
C THR A 432 20.96 8.09 -5.04
N ASP A 433 20.54 7.70 -6.24
CA ASP A 433 19.17 7.23 -6.53
C ASP A 433 18.96 5.73 -6.29
N THR A 434 19.95 5.02 -5.77
CA THR A 434 19.91 3.57 -5.55
C THR A 434 18.86 3.10 -4.53
N VAL A 435 18.23 4.01 -3.77
CA VAL A 435 17.25 3.71 -2.70
C VAL A 435 15.86 4.35 -2.92
N ALA A 436 15.63 5.09 -4.00
CA ALA A 436 14.37 5.84 -4.17
C ALA A 436 13.27 5.04 -4.90
N ALA A 437 12.16 4.78 -4.20
CA ALA A 437 10.92 4.26 -4.77
C ALA A 437 10.38 5.18 -5.89
N PRO A 438 9.72 4.62 -6.94
CA PRO A 438 9.31 5.36 -8.13
C PRO A 438 8.47 6.60 -7.80
N GLU A 439 8.83 7.74 -8.40
CA GLU A 439 8.27 9.08 -8.11
C GLU A 439 6.75 9.17 -8.27
N GLY A 440 6.15 8.39 -9.18
CA GLY A 440 4.71 8.32 -9.38
C GLY A 440 3.91 7.86 -8.15
N SER A 441 4.55 7.16 -7.20
CA SER A 441 3.89 6.73 -5.96
C SER A 441 3.60 7.89 -5.00
N LYS A 442 4.46 8.91 -4.96
CA LYS A 442 4.35 10.02 -3.99
C LYS A 442 3.21 10.98 -4.33
N GLU A 443 3.04 11.35 -5.61
CA GLU A 443 1.95 12.24 -6.03
C GLU A 443 0.58 11.58 -5.86
N GLN A 444 0.45 10.31 -6.26
CA GLN A 444 -0.77 9.52 -6.07
C GLN A 444 -1.13 9.40 -4.58
N GLN A 445 -0.14 9.13 -3.73
CA GLN A 445 -0.29 8.99 -2.29
C GLN A 445 -0.63 10.33 -1.62
N ASN A 446 -0.04 11.44 -2.08
CA ASN A 446 -0.39 12.79 -1.63
C ASN A 446 -1.80 13.21 -2.05
N MET A 447 -2.24 12.85 -3.26
CA MET A 447 -3.61 13.06 -3.73
C MET A 447 -4.63 12.24 -2.93
N LEU A 448 -4.32 10.98 -2.62
CA LEU A 448 -5.15 10.12 -1.78
C LEU A 448 -5.21 10.66 -0.34
N LEU A 449 -4.08 11.09 0.22
CA LEU A 449 -4.02 11.76 1.53
C LEU A 449 -4.86 13.06 1.55
N TYR A 450 -4.79 13.86 0.48
CA TYR A 450 -5.55 15.10 0.35
C TYR A 450 -7.05 14.86 0.22
N GLN A 451 -7.47 13.85 -0.56
CA GLN A 451 -8.88 13.44 -0.66
C GLN A 451 -9.39 12.93 0.69
N VAL A 452 -8.64 12.04 1.36
CA VAL A 452 -8.98 11.50 2.69
C VAL A 452 -9.03 12.58 3.76
N GLN A 453 -8.15 13.60 3.69
CA GLN A 453 -8.21 14.76 4.58
C GLN A 453 -9.51 15.56 4.39
N LYS A 454 -9.99 15.72 3.15
CA LYS A 454 -11.15 16.56 2.83
C LYS A 454 -12.51 15.91 3.16
N LEU A 455 -12.52 14.64 3.59
CA LEU A 455 -13.73 13.83 3.70
C LEU A 455 -14.61 14.23 4.92
N GLY A 456 -15.88 14.53 4.63
CA GLY A 456 -16.88 15.01 5.59
C GLY A 456 -16.83 16.52 5.86
N PHE A 457 -15.63 17.10 5.96
CA PHE A 457 -15.42 18.54 6.21
C PHE A 457 -16.08 19.44 5.16
N ASP A 458 -15.95 19.13 3.88
CA ASP A 458 -16.57 19.92 2.81
C ASP A 458 -18.10 19.88 2.83
N ARG A 459 -18.69 18.79 3.36
CA ARG A 459 -20.15 18.61 3.45
C ARG A 459 -20.74 19.28 4.69
N LEU A 460 -20.03 19.21 5.82
CA LEU A 460 -20.47 19.76 7.10
C LEU A 460 -20.51 21.30 7.09
N PHE A 461 -19.56 21.95 6.42
CA PHE A 461 -19.44 23.40 6.38
C PHE A 461 -20.01 24.03 5.10
N ARG A 462 -21.06 23.43 4.52
CA ARG A 462 -21.76 24.01 3.36
C ARG A 462 -22.60 25.22 3.79
N PRO A 463 -22.80 26.21 2.88
CA PRO A 463 -23.64 27.38 3.18
C PRO A 463 -25.05 27.04 3.66
N TRP A 464 -25.65 25.95 3.17
CA TRP A 464 -26.97 25.52 3.62
C TRP A 464 -26.98 24.99 5.07
N VAL A 465 -25.87 24.38 5.55
CA VAL A 465 -25.75 23.94 6.96
C VAL A 465 -25.60 25.16 7.86
N ALA A 466 -24.84 26.17 7.42
CA ALA A 466 -24.78 27.47 8.09
C ALA A 466 -26.15 28.16 8.13
N ALA A 467 -26.92 28.11 7.03
CA ALA A 467 -28.29 28.63 7.00
C ALA A 467 -29.23 27.85 7.94
N TYR A 468 -29.09 26.53 8.02
CA TYR A 468 -29.83 25.69 8.97
C TYR A 468 -29.49 26.04 10.42
N ALA A 469 -28.21 26.19 10.75
CA ALA A 469 -27.77 26.59 12.08
C ALA A 469 -28.26 28.00 12.46
N LEU A 470 -28.24 28.94 11.51
CA LEU A 470 -28.82 30.27 11.71
C LEU A 470 -30.34 30.19 11.91
N ALA A 471 -31.04 29.36 11.15
CA ALA A 471 -32.49 29.16 11.29
C ALA A 471 -32.86 28.61 12.67
N ILE A 472 -32.11 27.62 13.18
CA ILE A 472 -32.31 27.10 14.54
C ILE A 472 -32.07 28.19 15.57
N PHE A 473 -30.96 28.92 15.48
CA PHE A 473 -30.69 30.06 16.36
C PHE A 473 -31.84 31.06 16.37
N THR A 474 -32.37 31.41 15.19
CA THR A 474 -33.51 32.34 15.12
C THR A 474 -34.77 31.76 15.72
N PHE A 475 -35.07 30.49 15.48
CA PHE A 475 -36.27 29.84 16.00
C PHE A 475 -36.23 29.69 17.52
N ASP A 476 -35.06 29.37 18.06
CA ASP A 476 -34.82 29.19 19.50
C ASP A 476 -34.87 30.53 20.26
N VAL A 477 -34.29 31.61 19.70
CA VAL A 477 -34.22 32.90 20.41
C VAL A 477 -35.47 33.76 20.20
N MET A 478 -36.28 33.55 19.16
CA MET A 478 -37.49 34.35 18.89
C MET A 478 -38.55 34.35 20.02
N PRO A 479 -38.82 33.23 20.73
CA PRO A 479 -39.83 33.19 21.80
C PRO A 479 -39.48 34.01 23.05
N TYR A 480 -38.23 34.44 23.20
CA TYR A 480 -37.78 35.23 24.35
C TYR A 480 -38.44 36.62 24.35
N ASP A 481 -38.68 37.20 25.54
CA ASP A 481 -39.24 38.54 25.65
C ASP A 481 -38.20 39.61 25.28
N HIS A 482 -38.31 40.17 24.07
CA HIS A 482 -37.40 41.18 23.53
C HIS A 482 -37.90 42.63 23.74
N ARG A 483 -38.88 42.87 24.61
CA ARG A 483 -39.42 44.22 24.89
C ARG A 483 -38.29 45.21 25.22
N GLY A 484 -38.10 46.21 24.36
CA GLY A 484 -37.07 47.25 24.50
C GLY A 484 -35.65 46.86 24.05
N GLN A 485 -35.40 45.61 23.66
CA GLN A 485 -34.06 45.09 23.35
C GLN A 485 -33.95 44.40 21.97
N TRP A 486 -34.91 44.61 21.07
CA TRP A 486 -34.86 44.06 19.69
C TRP A 486 -33.56 44.36 18.93
N HIS A 487 -32.89 45.47 19.22
CA HIS A 487 -31.59 45.79 18.63
C HIS A 487 -30.50 44.78 19.01
N VAL A 488 -30.52 44.25 20.25
CA VAL A 488 -29.59 43.23 20.75
C VAL A 488 -29.75 41.94 19.94
N LEU A 489 -30.99 41.53 19.67
CA LEU A 489 -31.30 40.34 18.87
C LEU A 489 -30.79 40.49 17.43
N ILE A 490 -31.08 41.63 16.78
CA ILE A 490 -30.68 41.89 15.38
C ILE A 490 -29.15 41.89 15.25
N ILE A 491 -28.46 42.55 16.19
CA ILE A 491 -26.98 42.57 16.22
C ILE A 491 -26.44 41.15 16.43
N SER A 492 -26.99 40.41 17.39
CA SER A 492 -26.58 39.04 17.70
C SER A 492 -26.79 38.09 16.51
N MET A 493 -27.91 38.23 15.79
CA MET A 493 -28.18 37.47 14.57
C MET A 493 -27.15 37.77 13.47
N GLY A 494 -26.75 39.04 13.31
CA GLY A 494 -25.67 39.44 12.42
C GLY A 494 -24.31 38.85 12.81
N LEU A 495 -23.99 38.82 14.11
CA LEU A 495 -22.75 38.22 14.64
C LEU A 495 -22.70 36.71 14.44
N VAL A 496 -23.79 35.99 14.73
CA VAL A 496 -23.91 34.54 14.50
C VAL A 496 -23.82 34.24 13.01
N ALA A 497 -24.50 34.99 12.15
CA ALA A 497 -24.40 34.84 10.69
C ALA A 497 -22.97 35.08 10.18
N GLY A 498 -22.27 36.11 10.68
CA GLY A 498 -20.86 36.38 10.35
C GLY A 498 -19.91 35.26 10.81
N ALA A 499 -20.11 34.74 12.02
CA ALA A 499 -19.35 33.61 12.54
C ALA A 499 -19.58 32.34 11.70
N LEU A 500 -20.83 32.00 11.40
CA LEU A 500 -21.19 30.85 10.57
C LEU A 500 -20.68 31.01 9.13
N TRP A 501 -20.77 32.21 8.54
CA TRP A 501 -20.21 32.50 7.22
C TRP A 501 -18.70 32.27 7.18
N SER A 502 -17.97 32.74 8.20
CA SER A 502 -16.52 32.53 8.28
C SER A 502 -16.14 31.04 8.27
N LEU A 503 -17.00 30.18 8.85
CA LEU A 503 -16.85 28.73 8.87
C LEU A 503 -17.15 28.06 7.53
N THR A 504 -17.70 28.74 6.52
CA THR A 504 -18.04 28.13 5.22
C THR A 504 -16.89 28.06 4.20
N ASP A 505 -15.69 28.57 4.54
CA ASP A 505 -14.56 28.59 3.62
C ASP A 505 -13.99 27.19 3.32
N ARG A 506 -14.10 26.73 2.07
CA ARG A 506 -13.74 25.36 1.66
C ARG A 506 -12.37 25.26 0.98
N SER A 507 -11.61 26.37 0.96
CA SER A 507 -10.30 26.44 0.30
C SER A 507 -9.24 25.58 1.00
N GLN A 508 -9.27 25.51 2.33
CA GLN A 508 -8.27 24.81 3.14
C GLN A 508 -8.93 23.98 4.25
N LEU A 509 -8.24 22.91 4.67
CA LEU A 509 -8.72 22.03 5.75
C LEU A 509 -8.71 22.71 7.12
N ARG A 510 -7.65 23.46 7.40
CA ARG A 510 -7.55 24.35 8.56
C ARG A 510 -8.15 25.70 8.19
N LEU A 511 -8.95 26.27 9.09
CA LEU A 511 -9.55 27.58 8.86
C LEU A 511 -8.45 28.65 8.63
N PRO A 512 -8.54 29.45 7.54
CA PRO A 512 -7.62 30.56 7.32
C PRO A 512 -7.63 31.54 8.48
N TRP A 513 -6.48 32.17 8.76
CA TRP A 513 -6.35 33.09 9.89
C TRP A 513 -7.34 34.25 9.81
N ARG A 514 -7.58 34.81 8.61
CA ARG A 514 -8.58 35.86 8.39
C ARG A 514 -9.95 35.46 8.95
N ASN A 515 -10.45 34.29 8.59
CA ASN A 515 -11.78 33.83 8.99
C ASN A 515 -11.80 33.41 10.47
N THR A 516 -10.67 32.90 10.99
CA THR A 516 -10.51 32.58 12.41
C THR A 516 -10.64 33.84 13.27
N ILE A 517 -9.99 34.95 12.86
CA ILE A 517 -10.09 36.24 13.55
C ILE A 517 -11.53 36.77 13.49
N ILE A 518 -12.18 36.72 12.33
CA ILE A 518 -13.59 37.11 12.18
C ILE A 518 -14.48 36.33 13.16
N LEU A 519 -14.31 35.01 13.23
CA LEU A 519 -15.08 34.16 14.15
C LEU A 519 -14.84 34.55 15.61
N ILE A 520 -13.59 34.74 16.02
CA ILE A 520 -13.25 35.14 17.40
C ILE A 520 -13.92 36.47 17.72
N VAL A 521 -13.83 37.46 16.84
CA VAL A 521 -14.44 38.78 17.05
C VAL A 521 -15.97 38.67 17.15
N CYS A 522 -16.61 37.89 16.28
CA CYS A 522 -18.06 37.69 16.32
C CYS A 522 -18.52 36.99 17.62
N VAL A 523 -17.85 35.90 18.03
CA VAL A 523 -18.15 35.18 19.27
C VAL A 523 -17.88 36.06 20.49
N SER A 524 -16.80 36.83 20.47
CA SER A 524 -16.45 37.75 21.56
C SER A 524 -17.50 38.85 21.72
N ALA A 525 -17.89 39.48 20.62
CA ALA A 525 -18.95 40.49 20.63
C ALA A 525 -20.29 39.90 21.07
N LEU A 526 -20.63 38.68 20.64
CA LEU A 526 -21.85 37.99 21.05
C LEU A 526 -21.88 37.74 22.56
N MET A 527 -20.77 37.24 23.12
CA MET A 527 -20.61 37.03 24.56
C MET A 527 -20.71 38.34 25.34
N THR A 528 -20.00 39.39 24.92
CA THR A 528 -20.02 40.68 25.61
C THR A 528 -21.41 41.32 25.57
N ILE A 529 -22.05 41.37 24.41
CA ILE A 529 -23.39 41.95 24.25
C ILE A 529 -24.42 41.17 25.08
N GLY A 530 -24.36 39.84 25.06
CA GLY A 530 -25.25 38.97 25.83
C GLY A 530 -25.10 39.11 27.34
N GLN A 531 -23.87 39.29 27.84
CA GLN A 531 -23.61 39.50 29.27
C GLN A 531 -24.20 40.80 29.82
N PHE A 532 -24.44 41.81 28.98
CA PHE A 532 -25.01 43.11 29.39
C PHE A 532 -26.49 43.28 29.02
N SER A 533 -27.10 42.35 28.28
CA SER A 533 -28.51 42.41 27.89
C SER A 533 -29.43 41.95 29.03
N HIS A 534 -30.08 42.89 29.71
CA HIS A 534 -30.96 42.60 30.85
C HIS A 534 -32.32 42.08 30.39
N TYR A 535 -32.50 40.76 30.34
CA TYR A 535 -33.80 40.14 30.10
C TYR A 535 -34.56 39.93 31.43
N PRO A 536 -35.78 40.49 31.60
CA PRO A 536 -36.62 40.18 32.76
C PRO A 536 -37.15 38.75 32.62
N GLN A 537 -36.49 37.78 33.25
CA GLN A 537 -36.87 36.35 33.21
C GLN A 537 -37.42 35.89 34.58
N PRO A 538 -38.43 34.99 34.61
CA PRO A 538 -38.75 34.24 35.82
C PRO A 538 -37.58 33.30 36.21
N PRO A 539 -37.31 33.08 37.52
CA PRO A 539 -36.09 32.43 38.03
C PRO A 539 -35.85 30.97 37.59
N GLN A 540 -36.82 30.32 36.93
CA GLN A 540 -36.72 28.92 36.51
C GLN A 540 -36.04 28.74 35.14
N LEU A 541 -36.04 29.76 34.27
CA LEU A 541 -35.42 29.75 32.92
C LEU A 541 -34.04 30.43 32.87
N GLN A 542 -33.54 30.91 34.02
CA GLN A 542 -32.25 31.59 34.16
C GLN A 542 -31.02 30.69 33.93
N ARG A 543 -31.18 29.39 33.66
CA ARG A 543 -30.06 28.45 33.77
C ARG A 543 -29.00 28.58 32.69
N TYR A 544 -29.29 29.11 31.50
CA TYR A 544 -28.26 29.40 30.50
C TYR A 544 -28.66 30.60 29.63
N GLY A 545 -27.86 31.68 29.69
CA GLY A 545 -27.98 32.76 28.70
C GLY A 545 -27.76 32.17 27.31
N TRP A 546 -28.75 32.29 26.42
CA TRP A 546 -28.71 31.76 25.05
C TRP A 546 -27.37 32.09 24.34
N PHE A 547 -26.79 33.26 24.62
CA PHE A 547 -25.49 33.68 24.11
C PHE A 547 -24.32 32.76 24.50
N VAL A 548 -24.30 32.17 25.71
CA VAL A 548 -23.26 31.22 26.15
C VAL A 548 -23.36 29.92 25.35
N SER A 549 -24.57 29.39 25.21
CA SER A 549 -24.88 28.15 24.48
C SER A 549 -24.43 28.23 23.02
N TYR A 550 -24.84 29.28 22.29
CA TYR A 550 -24.43 29.42 20.89
C TYR A 550 -22.94 29.76 20.72
N SER A 551 -22.35 30.47 21.68
CA SER A 551 -20.91 30.75 21.66
C SER A 551 -20.06 29.48 21.86
N VAL A 552 -20.49 28.54 22.73
CA VAL A 552 -19.78 27.25 22.86
C VAL A 552 -19.94 26.39 21.61
N VAL A 553 -21.11 26.40 20.95
CA VAL A 553 -21.32 25.70 19.66
C VAL A 553 -20.38 26.25 18.58
N LEU A 554 -20.25 27.58 18.48
CA LEU A 554 -19.32 28.21 17.53
C LEU A 554 -17.85 27.90 17.86
N ALA A 555 -17.47 27.88 19.14
CA ALA A 555 -16.14 27.45 19.60
C ALA A 555 -15.88 25.97 19.29
N MET A 556 -16.90 25.11 19.44
CA MET A 556 -16.87 23.70 19.06
C MET A 556 -16.62 23.56 17.55
N TYR A 557 -17.30 24.33 16.71
CA TYR A 557 -17.10 24.31 15.25
C TYR A 557 -15.71 24.80 14.85
N LEU A 558 -15.13 25.76 15.59
CA LEU A 558 -13.74 26.18 15.42
C LEU A 558 -12.76 25.06 15.77
N ALA A 559 -12.99 24.33 16.87
CA ALA A 559 -12.19 23.16 17.25
C ALA A 559 -12.28 22.05 16.18
N LEU A 560 -13.49 21.78 15.67
CA LEU A 560 -13.73 20.86 14.57
C LEU A 560 -12.93 21.26 13.32
N ARG A 561 -12.80 22.57 13.02
CA ARG A 561 -11.99 23.12 11.91
C ARG A 561 -10.47 23.15 12.17
N LEU A 562 -9.99 22.21 12.99
CA LEU A 562 -8.57 21.97 13.28
C LEU A 562 -7.83 23.17 13.89
N ARG A 563 -8.54 24.02 14.64
CA ARG A 563 -7.98 25.12 15.44
C ARG A 563 -8.29 24.95 16.94
N PRO A 564 -8.08 23.77 17.55
CA PRO A 564 -8.48 23.54 18.94
C PRO A 564 -7.77 24.49 19.92
N GLY A 565 -6.47 24.74 19.75
CA GLY A 565 -5.74 25.65 20.64
C GLY A 565 -6.34 27.06 20.71
N VAL A 566 -6.87 27.56 19.59
CA VAL A 566 -7.53 28.87 19.54
C VAL A 566 -8.91 28.82 20.20
N ALA A 567 -9.69 27.76 19.96
CA ALA A 567 -10.99 27.56 20.59
C ALA A 567 -10.87 27.48 22.13
N TRP A 568 -9.89 26.70 22.62
CA TRP A 568 -9.60 26.59 24.05
C TRP A 568 -9.11 27.91 24.65
N ALA A 569 -8.18 28.61 24.00
CA ALA A 569 -7.68 29.91 24.47
C ALA A 569 -8.80 30.95 24.54
N MET A 570 -9.69 30.98 23.54
CA MET A 570 -10.87 31.86 23.54
C MET A 570 -11.81 31.52 24.69
N TRP A 571 -12.17 30.24 24.88
CA TRP A 571 -13.13 29.82 25.90
C TRP A 571 -12.61 30.02 27.34
N VAL A 572 -11.37 29.59 27.60
CA VAL A 572 -10.71 29.80 28.90
C VAL A 572 -10.49 31.29 29.16
N GLY A 573 -10.13 32.05 28.13
CA GLY A 573 -10.02 33.51 28.19
C GLY A 573 -11.33 34.16 28.66
N PHE A 574 -12.48 33.76 28.10
CA PHE A 574 -13.78 34.25 28.55
C PHE A 574 -14.11 33.88 29.98
N ALA A 575 -13.85 32.63 30.39
CA ALA A 575 -14.07 32.20 31.78
C ALA A 575 -13.24 33.05 32.76
N VAL A 576 -11.97 33.31 32.44
CA VAL A 576 -11.07 34.14 33.27
C VAL A 576 -11.51 35.60 33.30
N ILE A 577 -11.83 36.19 32.14
CA ILE A 577 -12.31 37.58 32.06
C ILE A 577 -13.60 37.76 32.86
N THR A 578 -14.53 36.83 32.73
CA THR A 578 -15.81 36.82 33.47
C THR A 578 -15.56 36.68 34.97
N TYR A 579 -14.65 35.78 35.38
CA TYR A 579 -14.26 35.62 36.77
C TYR A 579 -13.66 36.90 37.37
N VAL A 580 -12.75 37.56 36.65
CA VAL A 580 -12.15 38.83 37.10
C VAL A 580 -13.20 39.93 37.18
N ALA A 581 -14.12 40.01 36.21
CA ALA A 581 -15.20 40.99 36.21
C ALA A 581 -16.16 40.81 37.41
N GLU A 582 -16.54 39.58 37.73
CA GLU A 582 -17.38 39.26 38.90
C GLU A 582 -16.63 39.51 40.22
N SER A 583 -15.42 38.96 40.36
CA SER A 583 -14.72 38.93 41.64
C SER A 583 -13.99 40.23 41.98
N TRP A 584 -13.40 40.91 40.99
CA TRP A 584 -12.59 42.11 41.23
C TRP A 584 -13.39 43.38 40.93
N LEU A 585 -14.14 43.42 39.83
CA LEU A 585 -14.91 44.60 39.43
C LEU A 585 -16.33 44.63 40.02
N ARG A 586 -16.79 43.53 40.63
CA ARG A 586 -18.14 43.39 41.22
C ARG A 586 -19.26 43.76 40.24
N LEU A 587 -19.07 43.42 38.97
CA LEU A 587 -20.10 43.59 37.95
C LEU A 587 -21.13 42.47 38.07
N ASP A 588 -22.41 42.84 38.08
CA ASP A 588 -23.52 41.88 37.98
C ASP A 588 -23.64 41.41 36.52
N LEU A 589 -23.04 40.26 36.23
CA LEU A 589 -23.08 39.61 34.92
C LEU A 589 -24.20 38.55 34.87
N LEU A 590 -24.78 38.36 33.68
CA LEU A 590 -25.88 37.40 33.48
C LEU A 590 -25.46 35.93 33.58
N ALA A 591 -24.25 35.59 33.13
CA ALA A 591 -23.74 34.24 33.18
C ALA A 591 -22.45 34.18 34.01
N SER A 592 -22.48 33.35 35.05
CA SER A 592 -21.37 33.22 36.00
C SER A 592 -20.12 32.61 35.36
N ALA A 593 -18.93 32.91 35.88
CA ALA A 593 -17.71 32.21 35.44
C ALA A 593 -17.82 30.67 35.56
N SER A 594 -18.54 30.18 36.57
CA SER A 594 -18.81 28.75 36.76
C SER A 594 -19.68 28.15 35.66
N SER A 595 -20.66 28.89 35.13
CA SER A 595 -21.51 28.43 34.03
C SER A 595 -20.72 28.27 32.72
N ILE A 596 -19.76 29.17 32.45
CA ILE A 596 -18.88 29.09 31.28
C ILE A 596 -17.93 27.88 31.40
N ILE A 597 -17.41 27.62 32.61
CA ILE A 597 -16.56 26.46 32.89
C ILE A 597 -17.34 25.15 32.72
N ALA A 598 -18.62 25.12 33.10
CA ALA A 598 -19.47 23.94 32.97
C ALA A 598 -19.64 23.47 31.51
N CYS A 599 -19.42 24.35 30.52
CA CYS A 599 -19.50 24.01 29.09
C CYS A 599 -18.21 23.40 28.51
N ILE A 600 -17.09 23.39 29.25
CA ILE A 600 -15.79 22.84 28.81
C ILE A 600 -15.89 21.39 28.28
N PRO A 601 -16.68 20.47 28.88
CA PRO A 601 -16.81 19.11 28.39
C PRO A 601 -17.23 19.01 26.91
N LEU A 602 -17.97 19.99 26.37
CA LEU A 602 -18.39 20.01 24.95
C LEU A 602 -17.22 20.25 23.97
N LEU A 603 -16.16 20.92 24.41
CA LEU A 603 -14.98 21.20 23.58
C LEU A 603 -14.03 20.00 23.44
N ILE A 604 -14.08 19.07 24.40
CA ILE A 604 -13.18 17.92 24.45
C ILE A 604 -13.41 16.99 23.24
N PRO A 605 -14.63 16.46 22.97
CA PRO A 605 -14.87 15.61 21.79
C PRO A 605 -14.55 16.32 20.47
N ALA A 606 -14.92 17.60 20.36
CA ALA A 606 -14.69 18.42 19.17
C ALA A 606 -13.20 18.65 18.84
N THR A 607 -12.34 18.58 19.86
CA THR A 607 -10.88 18.67 19.70
C THR A 607 -10.28 17.33 19.29
N ILE A 608 -10.76 16.22 19.87
CA ILE A 608 -10.12 14.91 19.70
C ILE A 608 -10.45 14.28 18.33
N VAL A 609 -11.71 14.40 17.87
CA VAL A 609 -12.17 13.77 16.62
C VAL A 609 -11.33 14.18 15.39
N PRO A 610 -11.08 15.47 15.11
CA PRO A 610 -10.29 15.89 13.95
C PRO A 610 -8.80 15.54 14.05
N LEU A 611 -8.23 15.58 15.26
CA LEU A 611 -6.81 15.27 15.49
C LEU A 611 -6.54 13.80 15.16
N GLN A 612 -7.42 12.89 15.57
CA GLN A 612 -7.23 11.46 15.32
C GLN A 612 -7.35 11.07 13.84
N LEU A 613 -8.26 11.70 13.10
CA LEU A 613 -8.35 11.52 11.65
C LEU A 613 -7.00 11.83 11.00
N ASN A 614 -6.33 12.90 11.44
CA ASN A 614 -5.01 13.29 10.96
C ASN A 614 -3.91 12.28 11.32
N TRP A 615 -4.01 11.60 12.47
CA TRP A 615 -3.04 10.59 12.90
C TRP A 615 -3.21 9.26 12.14
N VAL A 616 -4.45 8.83 11.93
CA VAL A 616 -4.78 7.62 11.15
C VAL A 616 -4.24 7.77 9.73
N VAL A 617 -4.50 8.91 9.10
CA VAL A 617 -4.02 9.26 7.76
C VAL A 617 -2.49 9.19 7.65
N LYS A 618 -1.76 9.69 8.66
CA LYS A 618 -0.30 9.64 8.69
C LYS A 618 0.28 8.24 8.87
N SER A 619 -0.47 7.30 9.46
CA SER A 619 0.01 5.95 9.79
C SER A 619 -0.17 4.89 8.68
N LEU A 620 -0.88 5.24 7.59
CA LEU A 620 -1.18 4.36 6.47
C LEU A 620 0.08 3.93 5.67
N PRO A 621 1.01 4.82 5.29
CA PRO A 621 2.16 4.45 4.44
C PRO A 621 3.14 3.50 5.12
N THR A 622 3.24 3.56 6.45
CA THR A 622 4.17 2.74 7.23
C THR A 622 3.74 1.27 7.32
N LEU A 623 2.44 0.97 7.26
CA LEU A 623 1.95 -0.40 7.29
C LEU A 623 2.17 -1.12 5.96
N GLN A 624 2.02 -0.41 4.83
CA GLN A 624 2.21 -0.98 3.49
C GLN A 624 3.64 -1.50 3.26
N ARG A 625 4.65 -0.81 3.81
CA ARG A 625 6.07 -1.19 3.62
C ARG A 625 6.47 -2.44 4.38
N VAL A 626 5.90 -2.65 5.57
CA VAL A 626 6.24 -3.79 6.43
C VAL A 626 5.65 -5.08 5.87
N ASP A 627 4.40 -5.04 5.37
CA ASP A 627 3.76 -6.22 4.77
C ASP A 627 4.43 -6.65 3.45
N SER A 628 5.01 -5.72 2.68
CA SER A 628 5.49 -6.03 1.33
C SER A 628 6.66 -7.03 1.30
N ASN A 629 7.63 -6.86 2.19
CA ASN A 629 8.84 -7.69 2.18
C ASN A 629 8.58 -9.09 2.78
N GLU A 630 7.71 -9.17 3.78
CA GLU A 630 7.42 -10.41 4.51
C GLU A 630 6.76 -11.48 3.62
N TYR A 631 5.95 -11.07 2.64
CA TYR A 631 5.27 -12.00 1.72
C TYR A 631 6.07 -12.38 0.47
N LEU A 632 7.12 -11.62 0.11
CA LEU A 632 7.90 -11.84 -1.12
C LEU A 632 9.12 -12.76 -0.92
N GLU A 633 9.86 -12.58 0.17
CA GLU A 633 11.10 -13.32 0.45
C GLU A 633 11.00 -14.85 0.38
N PRO A 634 10.00 -15.52 1.00
CA PRO A 634 9.97 -16.98 1.01
C PRO A 634 9.76 -17.59 -0.38
N ASP A 635 8.96 -16.95 -1.25
CA ASP A 635 8.71 -17.45 -2.60
C ASP A 635 9.94 -17.27 -3.50
N LEU A 636 10.66 -16.14 -3.37
CA LEU A 636 11.92 -15.91 -4.08
C LEU A 636 13.01 -16.91 -3.66
N GLN A 637 13.12 -17.20 -2.36
CA GLN A 637 14.02 -18.23 -1.84
C GLN A 637 13.64 -19.62 -2.35
N ARG A 638 12.34 -19.93 -2.43
CA ARG A 638 11.87 -21.21 -2.96
C ARG A 638 12.21 -21.36 -4.44
N TYR A 639 11.97 -20.34 -5.26
CA TYR A 639 12.31 -20.36 -6.69
C TYR A 639 13.80 -20.52 -6.93
N THR A 640 14.64 -19.74 -6.25
CA THR A 640 16.11 -19.82 -6.37
C THR A 640 16.64 -21.20 -5.95
N SER A 641 16.11 -21.77 -4.86
CA SER A 641 16.46 -23.11 -4.39
C SER A 641 16.11 -24.17 -5.44
N GLU A 642 14.89 -24.16 -5.97
CA GLU A 642 14.44 -25.15 -6.96
C GLU A 642 15.20 -25.04 -8.28
N MET A 643 15.46 -23.82 -8.77
CA MET A 643 16.24 -23.60 -9.99
C MET A 643 17.68 -24.12 -9.85
N THR A 644 18.32 -23.84 -8.70
CA THR A 644 19.68 -24.31 -8.41
C THR A 644 19.73 -25.84 -8.30
N LYS A 645 18.76 -26.46 -7.62
CA LYS A 645 18.65 -27.93 -7.54
C LYS A 645 18.43 -28.56 -8.89
N TRP A 646 17.52 -28.01 -9.70
CA TRP A 646 17.23 -28.49 -11.06
C TRP A 646 18.51 -28.51 -11.89
N LEU A 647 19.23 -27.38 -11.93
CA LEU A 647 20.42 -27.25 -12.73
C LEU A 647 21.58 -28.14 -12.25
N HIS A 648 21.80 -28.20 -10.93
CA HIS A 648 22.80 -29.10 -10.34
C HIS A 648 22.48 -30.56 -10.66
N SER A 649 21.19 -30.95 -10.61
CA SER A 649 20.76 -32.30 -10.95
C SER A 649 21.06 -32.67 -12.40
N LEU A 650 21.00 -31.73 -13.34
CA LEU A 650 21.34 -31.98 -14.74
C LEU A 650 22.85 -32.10 -14.95
N LEU A 651 23.65 -31.22 -14.32
CA LEU A 651 25.10 -31.22 -14.46
C LEU A 651 25.76 -32.48 -13.88
N GLN A 652 25.17 -33.10 -12.85
CA GLN A 652 25.62 -34.37 -12.28
C GLN A 652 25.51 -35.56 -13.25
N LEU A 653 24.69 -35.45 -14.31
CA LEU A 653 24.54 -36.49 -15.33
C LEU A 653 25.63 -36.45 -16.40
N VAL A 654 26.51 -35.45 -16.38
CA VAL A 654 27.55 -35.26 -17.40
C VAL A 654 28.81 -36.05 -17.02
N ASP A 655 29.06 -37.14 -17.74
CA ASP A 655 30.19 -38.06 -17.51
C ASP A 655 31.17 -38.18 -18.70
N ASP A 656 30.69 -37.88 -19.92
CA ASP A 656 31.44 -37.96 -21.18
C ASP A 656 31.33 -36.65 -21.99
N PRO A 657 32.37 -36.24 -22.78
CA PRO A 657 32.28 -35.11 -23.70
C PRO A 657 31.06 -35.10 -24.63
N MET A 658 30.59 -36.27 -25.10
CA MET A 658 29.39 -36.35 -25.94
C MET A 658 28.11 -36.00 -25.16
N VAL A 659 28.01 -36.45 -23.91
CA VAL A 659 26.90 -36.11 -23.02
C VAL A 659 26.94 -34.62 -22.66
N ALA A 660 28.13 -34.04 -22.49
CA ALA A 660 28.28 -32.60 -22.30
C ALA A 660 27.70 -31.81 -23.49
N LYS A 661 27.91 -32.28 -24.73
CA LYS A 661 27.34 -31.63 -25.91
C LYS A 661 25.82 -31.75 -26.00
N LEU A 662 25.27 -32.93 -25.68
CA LEU A 662 23.82 -33.12 -25.66
C LEU A 662 23.17 -32.31 -24.53
N MET A 663 23.82 -32.20 -23.37
CA MET A 663 23.35 -31.40 -22.23
C MET A 663 23.34 -29.90 -22.56
N GLU A 664 24.34 -29.42 -23.29
CA GLU A 664 24.38 -28.04 -23.78
C GLU A 664 23.17 -27.71 -24.66
N LEU A 665 22.81 -28.61 -25.58
CA LEU A 665 21.63 -28.46 -26.43
C LEU A 665 20.32 -28.54 -25.62
N ARG A 666 20.25 -29.45 -24.64
CA ARG A 666 19.09 -29.60 -23.73
C ARG A 666 18.83 -28.33 -22.91
N LEU A 667 19.89 -27.71 -22.35
CA LEU A 667 19.79 -26.46 -21.61
C LEU A 667 19.42 -25.29 -22.51
N ARG A 668 19.95 -25.23 -23.74
CA ARG A 668 19.52 -24.23 -24.73
C ARG A 668 18.04 -24.36 -25.07
N ASP A 669 17.54 -25.57 -25.25
CA ASP A 669 16.11 -25.79 -25.52
C ASP A 669 15.24 -25.35 -24.34
N ALA A 670 15.63 -25.67 -23.10
CA ALA A 670 14.93 -25.23 -21.90
C ALA A 670 14.82 -23.70 -21.81
N ILE A 671 15.88 -22.99 -22.23
CA ILE A 671 15.92 -21.52 -22.20
C ILE A 671 15.16 -20.90 -23.38
N ARG A 672 15.40 -21.37 -24.60
CA ARG A 672 14.88 -20.74 -25.83
C ARG A 672 13.45 -21.15 -26.16
N SER A 673 13.05 -22.35 -25.78
CA SER A 673 11.76 -22.94 -26.16
C SER A 673 11.00 -23.42 -24.93
N PRO A 674 10.63 -22.50 -24.02
CA PRO A 674 10.11 -22.85 -22.70
C PRO A 674 8.78 -23.58 -22.73
N LEU A 675 7.87 -23.28 -23.67
CA LEU A 675 6.63 -24.04 -23.82
C LEU A 675 6.87 -25.46 -24.35
N LEU A 676 8.03 -25.75 -24.95
CA LEU A 676 8.39 -27.08 -25.45
C LEU A 676 9.21 -27.90 -24.43
N ASP A 677 9.50 -27.34 -23.26
CA ASP A 677 10.24 -28.00 -22.17
C ASP A 677 9.33 -28.94 -21.37
N VAL A 678 8.79 -29.96 -22.04
CA VAL A 678 7.87 -30.95 -21.47
C VAL A 678 8.60 -32.30 -21.34
N PRO A 679 8.38 -33.09 -20.27
CA PRO A 679 9.16 -34.31 -20.01
C PRO A 679 9.18 -35.32 -21.17
N GLU A 680 8.01 -35.57 -21.77
CA GLU A 680 7.83 -36.53 -22.85
C GLU A 680 8.61 -36.13 -24.10
N LEU A 681 8.49 -34.87 -24.51
CA LEU A 681 9.19 -34.32 -25.66
C LEU A 681 10.70 -34.25 -25.42
N THR A 682 11.11 -33.78 -24.24
CA THR A 682 12.53 -33.67 -23.85
C THR A 682 13.24 -35.02 -23.93
N ALA A 683 12.63 -36.07 -23.40
CA ALA A 683 13.21 -37.41 -23.44
C ALA A 683 13.29 -37.96 -24.88
N ALA A 684 12.26 -37.71 -25.70
CA ALA A 684 12.25 -38.13 -27.11
C ALA A 684 13.32 -37.39 -27.93
N VAL A 685 13.46 -36.09 -27.75
CA VAL A 685 14.47 -35.25 -28.41
C VAL A 685 15.88 -35.68 -28.02
N TRP A 686 16.10 -35.99 -26.73
CA TRP A 686 17.39 -36.51 -26.26
C TRP A 686 17.76 -37.82 -26.95
N ARG A 687 16.83 -38.79 -26.98
CA ARG A 687 17.05 -40.09 -27.64
C ARG A 687 17.32 -39.94 -29.14
N ALA A 688 16.56 -39.10 -29.83
CA ALA A 688 16.76 -38.85 -31.25
C ALA A 688 18.13 -38.20 -31.54
N ARG A 689 18.54 -37.19 -30.75
CA ARG A 689 19.88 -36.56 -30.90
C ARG A 689 21.01 -37.52 -30.57
N ALA A 690 20.84 -38.36 -29.55
CA ALA A 690 21.76 -39.45 -29.23
C ALA A 690 21.91 -40.46 -30.39
N ALA A 691 20.82 -40.72 -31.14
CA ALA A 691 20.83 -41.55 -32.34
C ALA A 691 21.36 -40.84 -33.60
N GLY A 692 21.68 -39.54 -33.51
CA GLY A 692 22.26 -38.74 -34.59
C GLY A 692 21.29 -37.82 -35.34
N SER A 693 20.02 -37.75 -34.96
CA SER A 693 19.03 -36.86 -35.56
C SER A 693 19.30 -35.39 -35.23
N ARG A 694 19.14 -34.49 -36.22
CA ARG A 694 19.18 -33.04 -35.99
C ARG A 694 17.80 -32.50 -35.66
N VAL A 695 17.59 -32.12 -34.40
CA VAL A 695 16.31 -31.61 -33.90
C VAL A 695 16.39 -30.14 -33.51
N THR A 696 15.50 -29.31 -34.06
CA THR A 696 15.39 -27.88 -33.79
C THR A 696 14.02 -27.56 -33.18
N LEU A 697 14.01 -26.92 -32.01
CA LEU A 697 12.80 -26.48 -31.31
C LEU A 697 12.75 -24.96 -31.31
N ILE A 698 11.63 -24.37 -31.74
CA ILE A 698 11.42 -22.92 -31.79
C ILE A 698 10.08 -22.60 -31.10
N ASP A 699 10.10 -21.64 -30.18
CA ASP A 699 8.92 -21.12 -29.52
C ASP A 699 8.77 -19.62 -29.79
N ASP A 700 7.90 -19.26 -30.76
CA ASP A 700 7.54 -17.86 -31.02
C ASP A 700 6.23 -17.45 -30.32
N ARG A 701 5.67 -18.31 -29.45
CA ARG A 701 4.38 -18.09 -28.78
C ARG A 701 4.55 -17.52 -27.37
N SER A 702 5.63 -17.87 -26.69
CA SER A 702 5.99 -17.32 -25.39
C SER A 702 6.01 -15.78 -25.39
N PRO A 703 5.53 -15.11 -24.33
CA PRO A 703 5.12 -15.64 -23.02
C PRO A 703 3.63 -16.04 -22.91
N THR A 704 2.89 -16.08 -24.01
CA THR A 704 1.43 -16.37 -23.99
C THR A 704 1.14 -17.81 -23.58
N CYS A 705 0.13 -18.04 -22.74
CA CYS A 705 -0.25 -19.40 -22.32
C CYS A 705 -0.56 -20.33 -23.51
N ALA A 706 -0.17 -21.59 -23.37
CA ALA A 706 -0.51 -22.63 -24.33
C ALA A 706 -2.00 -23.01 -24.23
N ASP A 707 -2.62 -23.28 -25.39
CA ASP A 707 -3.92 -23.94 -25.43
C ASP A 707 -3.73 -25.42 -25.05
N PRO A 708 -4.34 -25.93 -23.97
CA PRO A 708 -4.09 -27.28 -23.47
C PRO A 708 -4.34 -28.39 -24.50
N GLU A 709 -5.37 -28.25 -25.33
CA GLU A 709 -5.74 -29.31 -26.29
C GLU A 709 -4.81 -29.32 -27.50
N GLU A 710 -4.56 -28.16 -28.11
CA GLU A 710 -3.68 -28.07 -29.29
C GLU A 710 -2.22 -28.34 -28.93
N HIS A 711 -1.79 -27.92 -27.72
CA HIS A 711 -0.43 -28.14 -27.24
C HIS A 711 -0.13 -29.61 -26.98
N SER A 712 -1.05 -30.35 -26.36
CA SER A 712 -0.88 -31.79 -26.13
C SER A 712 -0.86 -32.59 -27.43
N LYS A 713 -1.72 -32.24 -28.40
CA LYS A 713 -1.73 -32.86 -29.74
C LYS A 713 -0.40 -32.66 -30.48
N ILE A 714 0.16 -31.45 -30.49
CA ILE A 714 1.42 -31.21 -31.21
C ILE A 714 2.60 -31.91 -30.54
N ILE A 715 2.62 -32.00 -29.21
CA ILE A 715 3.63 -32.74 -28.47
C ILE A 715 3.57 -34.23 -28.85
N ALA A 716 2.37 -34.84 -28.82
CA ALA A 716 2.16 -36.24 -29.19
C ALA A 716 2.56 -36.54 -30.64
N ASN A 717 2.19 -35.68 -31.59
CA ASN A 717 2.57 -35.83 -33.00
C ASN A 717 4.09 -35.72 -33.19
N THR A 718 4.74 -34.85 -32.42
CA THR A 718 6.19 -34.68 -32.49
C THR A 718 6.93 -35.86 -31.88
N THR A 719 6.46 -36.42 -30.76
CA THR A 719 7.07 -37.60 -30.14
C THR A 719 6.90 -38.84 -31.02
N ASP A 720 5.76 -39.04 -31.69
CA ASP A 720 5.58 -40.11 -32.69
C ASP A 720 6.53 -39.95 -33.88
N ALA A 721 6.68 -38.73 -34.40
CA ALA A 721 7.64 -38.45 -35.48
C ALA A 721 9.09 -38.73 -35.06
N LEU A 722 9.48 -38.35 -33.84
CA LEU A 722 10.82 -38.64 -33.30
C LEU A 722 11.06 -40.14 -33.12
N GLY A 723 10.02 -40.92 -32.77
CA GLY A 723 10.09 -42.38 -32.66
C GLY A 723 10.45 -43.10 -33.97
N LYS A 724 10.25 -42.44 -35.12
CA LYS A 724 10.61 -42.94 -36.46
C LYS A 724 12.08 -42.68 -36.84
N ASN A 725 12.88 -42.09 -35.93
CA ASN A 725 14.29 -41.75 -36.13
C ASN A 725 14.57 -40.89 -37.39
N PRO A 726 13.97 -39.69 -37.50
CA PRO A 726 14.17 -38.81 -38.65
C PRO A 726 15.62 -38.31 -38.72
N HIS A 727 16.13 -38.03 -39.92
CA HIS A 727 17.43 -37.37 -40.08
C HIS A 727 17.39 -35.92 -39.59
N THR A 728 16.28 -35.23 -39.87
CA THR A 728 16.06 -33.83 -39.44
C THR A 728 14.63 -33.64 -38.97
N LEU A 729 14.43 -32.89 -37.87
CA LEU A 729 13.11 -32.51 -37.37
C LEU A 729 13.14 -31.06 -36.87
N THR A 730 12.14 -30.27 -37.26
CA THR A 730 11.92 -28.91 -36.78
C THR A 730 10.49 -28.77 -36.27
N LEU A 731 10.35 -28.41 -35.00
CA LEU A 731 9.09 -28.02 -34.37
C LEU A 731 9.12 -26.53 -34.08
N ARG A 732 8.10 -25.79 -34.54
CA ARG A 732 7.94 -24.36 -34.29
C ARG A 732 6.54 -24.05 -33.79
N LEU A 733 6.42 -23.49 -32.59
CA LEU A 733 5.18 -22.89 -32.11
C LEU A 733 5.00 -21.51 -32.75
N LEU A 734 3.79 -21.22 -33.23
CA LEU A 734 3.49 -19.97 -33.91
C LEU A 734 2.98 -18.90 -32.92
N PRO A 735 3.22 -17.61 -33.20
CA PRO A 735 2.74 -16.51 -32.36
C PRO A 735 1.22 -16.55 -32.14
N ALA A 736 0.77 -16.03 -31.00
CA ALA A 736 -0.65 -15.91 -30.70
C ALA A 736 -1.38 -15.08 -31.79
N GLY A 737 -2.60 -15.52 -32.17
CA GLY A 737 -3.42 -14.87 -33.21
C GLY A 737 -3.21 -15.38 -34.63
N ARG A 738 -2.42 -16.44 -34.85
CA ARG A 738 -2.31 -17.14 -36.14
C ARG A 738 -3.37 -18.25 -36.26
N ASP A 739 -3.84 -18.51 -37.48
CA ASP A 739 -4.81 -19.58 -37.79
C ASP A 739 -4.30 -21.00 -37.49
N ARG A 740 -2.99 -21.17 -37.33
CA ARG A 740 -2.34 -22.44 -37.00
C ARG A 740 -1.57 -22.31 -35.70
N TYR A 741 -1.64 -23.35 -34.88
CA TYR A 741 -0.96 -23.41 -33.58
C TYR A 741 0.56 -23.60 -33.70
N ALA A 742 1.00 -24.52 -34.57
CA ALA A 742 2.40 -24.90 -34.74
C ALA A 742 2.70 -25.43 -36.14
N SER A 743 3.98 -25.56 -36.47
CA SER A 743 4.46 -26.27 -37.67
C SER A 743 5.48 -27.33 -37.29
N LEU A 744 5.28 -28.56 -37.77
CA LEU A 744 6.18 -29.70 -37.62
C LEU A 744 6.68 -30.12 -39.01
N ARG A 745 8.00 -30.20 -39.20
CA ARG A 745 8.64 -30.65 -40.44
C ARG A 745 9.72 -31.67 -40.13
N TRP A 746 9.73 -32.81 -40.81
CA TRP A 746 10.77 -33.83 -40.65
C TRP A 746 11.04 -34.61 -41.94
N ASN A 747 12.25 -35.16 -42.05
CA ASN A 747 12.74 -36.00 -43.14
C ASN A 747 13.61 -37.12 -42.57
#